data_AF-A0A0Q7QJR3-F1
#
_entry.id   AF-A0A0Q7QJR3-F1
#
_cell.length_a   1.000
_cell.length_b   1.000
_cell.length_c   1.000
_cell.angle_alpha   90.00
_cell.angle_beta   90.00
_cell.angle_gamma   90.00
#
_symmetry.space_group_name_H-M   'P 1'
#
loop_
_entity.id
_entity.type
_entity.pdbx_description
1 polymer ?
#
loop_
_entity_poly.entity_id
_entity_poly.type
_entity_poly.pdbx_seq_one_letter_code
_entity_poly.pdbx_strand_id
1 'polypeptide(L)'
;MSSPTWTALDRPTRATLAGGVVVALLLAVVSAVTPASPARAADTGSLVWGVKASFRSYVGGPIAHGSIDVSGGASRLGDGTFSFGQTETSVEAGGSTGTTSFGGGVRFSGHDGQLDVRLASPRLVVTSASAAQLSADVTQAGATTRVVMADLKNPSTSGGATTWKAFLTTAGSQVFALDGSEFYGPGTEIDPVKATVVPLPGPEPTESTATPEPTETTPKPSPTATRPTPRPTPSSEHGGGGGAGGDDEEATTKRRPGLLQWGVKASFRSYITGPIAKGSVAVGGGAAASGGTYRFGQRSSTATPPSAVGTTSYRGNVTFAGHAGLLAMTFADPQVRVTSPSSGSLSVQVGGRRLDVASLALRNGSRSTAGNAVSYSGVPASLTAAGSSLFSYDGSAFYPAGTAMDPVSFVVGSASTVSTSSGSAVVAGGPANATPVSDMAAADTTDVVVAGCAVDDASMTWGFKESFRSYISGSIANGDWATSGQVSYATPSFSFSAGKGTYDGAKGAARLAWNGGIAFTGHDGALDTTVSDPVLQVGDASSATLVLDVKGVSMDDAMAGREKQVERKDVPFVTLDLGAATVRKDGAKVVYEAVPTALTKEGQAAFPNYEAGTAFDPVDLTFTVGRDCASAASDGNASADAAGTAAVQPSAATSDDGGAWLPWVGGGVIGALLVLVGLGGFLLGRRGSGASA
;
A
#
# COMPACT_ATOMS: atom_id res chain seq x y z
N MET A 1 -9.97 37.51 43.26
CA MET A 1 -10.15 38.96 43.15
C MET A 1 -8.80 39.64 43.30
N SER A 2 -8.47 40.56 42.40
CA SER A 2 -7.47 41.64 42.53
C SER A 2 -6.02 41.32 42.91
N SER A 3 -5.13 41.34 41.90
CA SER A 3 -3.73 41.79 42.04
C SER A 3 -3.68 43.32 42.22
N PRO A 4 -2.74 43.87 43.00
CA PRO A 4 -1.71 44.80 42.46
C PRO A 4 -0.35 44.70 43.23
N THR A 5 0.80 45.26 42.87
CA THR A 5 1.34 45.99 41.68
C THR A 5 2.89 45.87 41.68
N TRP A 6 3.57 46.29 40.61
CA TRP A 6 5.05 46.44 40.54
C TRP A 6 5.53 47.89 40.74
N THR A 7 6.71 48.07 41.36
CA THR A 7 7.65 49.21 41.26
C THR A 7 9.02 48.73 41.82
N ALA A 8 10.20 49.31 41.53
CA ALA A 8 10.74 49.99 40.34
C ALA A 8 12.29 49.94 40.45
N LEU A 9 13.03 50.26 39.38
CA LEU A 9 14.50 50.20 39.32
C LEU A 9 15.22 51.24 40.20
N ASP A 10 16.46 50.94 40.60
CA ASP A 10 17.49 51.97 40.75
C ASP A 10 18.92 51.48 40.38
N ARG A 11 19.71 52.43 39.85
CA ARG A 11 21.17 52.46 39.56
C ARG A 11 21.58 53.94 39.85
N PRO A 12 22.85 54.41 39.76
CA PRO A 12 24.14 53.76 39.46
C PRO A 12 25.28 54.16 40.46
N THR A 13 26.53 53.75 40.19
CA THR A 13 27.66 54.72 40.23
C THR A 13 28.86 54.26 39.38
N ARG A 14 29.58 55.22 38.78
CA ARG A 14 30.91 55.08 38.18
C ARG A 14 31.93 55.81 39.05
N ALA A 15 33.20 55.40 39.00
CA ALA A 15 34.33 56.21 39.43
C ALA A 15 35.44 56.20 38.36
N THR A 16 36.14 57.32 38.23
CA THR A 16 37.14 57.59 37.19
C THR A 16 38.28 58.39 37.82
N LEU A 17 39.54 58.06 37.51
CA LEU A 17 40.78 58.86 37.65
C LEU A 17 41.93 57.95 37.15
N ALA A 18 43.08 58.36 36.61
CA ALA A 18 43.54 59.43 35.72
C ALA A 18 45.09 59.53 35.89
N GLY A 19 45.83 59.61 34.78
CA GLY A 19 47.19 60.20 34.76
C GLY A 19 48.40 59.27 34.88
N GLY A 20 49.32 59.36 33.90
CA GLY A 20 50.67 58.79 33.99
C GLY A 20 51.25 58.34 32.64
N VAL A 21 51.95 59.23 31.93
CA VAL A 21 52.74 58.89 30.72
C VAL A 21 54.23 58.99 31.05
N VAL A 22 54.96 57.88 30.86
CA VAL A 22 56.42 57.88 30.71
C VAL A 22 56.78 56.97 29.55
N VAL A 23 57.61 57.47 28.63
CA VAL A 23 58.07 56.73 27.45
C VAL A 23 59.28 55.87 27.81
N ALA A 24 59.21 54.57 27.56
CA ALA A 24 60.37 53.67 27.57
C ALA A 24 60.34 52.83 26.29
N LEU A 25 61.37 53.00 25.45
CA LEU A 25 61.48 52.35 24.15
C LEU A 25 62.06 50.93 24.34
N LEU A 26 61.25 49.90 24.15
CA LEU A 26 61.68 48.50 24.11
C LEU A 26 61.19 47.88 22.79
N LEU A 27 62.13 47.44 21.95
CA LEU A 27 61.81 46.66 20.76
C LEU A 27 61.34 45.26 21.19
N ALA A 28 60.03 45.09 21.32
CA ALA A 28 59.41 43.78 21.22
C ALA A 28 59.21 43.48 19.73
N VAL A 29 59.86 42.43 19.21
CA VAL A 29 59.47 41.83 17.93
C VAL A 29 58.16 41.09 18.17
N VAL A 30 57.06 41.84 18.14
CA VAL A 30 55.73 41.27 17.98
C VAL A 30 55.65 40.84 16.52
N SER A 31 55.69 39.53 16.27
CA SER A 31 55.19 38.98 15.01
C SER A 31 53.76 39.46 14.86
N ALA A 32 53.54 40.44 13.98
CA ALA A 32 52.22 40.89 13.64
C ALA A 32 51.51 39.71 12.97
N VAL A 33 50.68 39.00 13.74
CA VAL A 33 49.62 38.16 13.18
C VAL A 33 48.70 39.13 12.47
N THR A 34 48.93 39.29 11.17
CA THR A 34 48.04 40.04 10.30
C THR A 34 46.64 39.45 10.48
N PRO A 35 45.60 40.27 10.77
CA PRO A 35 44.25 39.76 10.74
C PRO A 35 44.02 39.22 9.32
N ALA A 36 43.76 37.92 9.22
CA ALA A 36 43.49 37.29 7.94
C ALA A 36 42.35 38.03 7.25
N SER A 37 42.57 38.47 6.01
CA SER A 37 41.58 39.21 5.23
C SER A 37 40.24 38.46 5.24
N PRO A 38 39.10 39.13 5.50
CA PRO A 38 37.78 38.50 5.48
C PRO A 38 37.32 38.29 4.03
N ALA A 39 37.99 37.38 3.31
CA ALA A 39 37.77 37.10 1.90
C ALA A 39 38.27 35.70 1.49
N ARG A 40 37.79 34.64 2.17
CA ARG A 40 37.97 33.24 1.73
C ARG A 40 36.91 32.30 2.34
N ALA A 41 35.64 32.53 2.00
CA ALA A 41 34.50 31.71 2.45
C ALA A 41 33.52 31.38 1.31
N ALA A 42 34.00 31.41 0.06
CA ALA A 42 33.25 31.11 -1.16
C ALA A 42 33.98 30.10 -2.05
N ASP A 43 34.99 29.41 -1.50
CA ASP A 43 35.92 28.53 -2.23
C ASP A 43 35.47 27.05 -2.20
N THR A 44 34.32 26.74 -1.60
CA THR A 44 33.70 25.40 -1.53
C THR A 44 32.22 25.46 -1.90
N GLY A 45 31.70 24.38 -2.49
CA GLY A 45 30.28 24.30 -2.87
C GLY A 45 29.33 24.10 -1.69
N SER A 46 28.04 24.04 -2.00
CA SER A 46 26.97 23.82 -1.01
C SER A 46 25.74 23.16 -1.62
N LEU A 47 24.94 22.53 -0.77
CA LEU A 47 23.62 22.01 -1.10
C LEU A 47 22.58 22.70 -0.23
N VAL A 48 21.51 23.18 -0.84
CA VAL A 48 20.33 23.75 -0.18
C VAL A 48 19.15 22.83 -0.45
N TRP A 49 18.49 22.38 0.63
CA TRP A 49 17.34 21.50 0.57
C TRP A 49 16.45 21.71 1.80
N GLY A 50 15.13 21.77 1.61
CA GLY A 50 14.16 21.96 2.70
C GLY A 50 13.60 20.66 3.29
N VAL A 51 13.91 19.50 2.72
CA VAL A 51 13.12 18.27 2.91
C VAL A 51 11.74 18.44 2.27
N LYS A 52 10.68 18.81 3.00
CA LYS A 52 9.36 19.17 2.45
C LYS A 52 8.71 20.28 3.29
N ALA A 53 8.15 21.30 2.64
CA ALA A 53 7.59 22.47 3.30
C ALA A 53 6.47 22.12 4.29
N SER A 54 5.46 21.34 3.87
CA SER A 54 4.38 20.92 4.77
C SER A 54 4.86 20.04 5.92
N PHE A 55 5.93 19.25 5.75
CA PHE A 55 6.55 18.51 6.85
C PHE A 55 7.20 19.45 7.87
N ARG A 56 7.95 20.48 7.42
CA ARG A 56 8.52 21.49 8.33
C ARG A 56 7.43 22.26 9.08
N SER A 57 6.33 22.61 8.40
CA SER A 57 5.19 23.28 9.01
C SER A 57 4.47 22.42 10.04
N TYR A 58 4.30 21.12 9.76
CA TYR A 58 3.75 20.15 10.70
C TYR A 58 4.62 20.01 11.96
N VAL A 59 5.93 19.78 11.78
CA VAL A 59 6.88 19.61 12.89
C VAL A 59 6.91 20.85 13.79
N GLY A 60 7.02 22.05 13.22
CA GLY A 60 6.96 23.31 13.98
C GLY A 60 5.55 23.81 14.32
N GLY A 61 4.52 23.03 14.00
CA GLY A 61 3.11 23.41 14.10
C GLY A 61 2.44 22.91 15.37
N PRO A 62 1.15 23.24 15.57
CA PRO A 62 0.41 22.83 16.75
C PRO A 62 0.15 21.32 16.81
N ILE A 63 0.20 20.60 15.69
CA ILE A 63 -0.11 19.16 15.66
C ILE A 63 1.03 18.31 16.24
N ALA A 64 2.28 18.57 15.83
CA ALA A 64 3.43 17.75 16.26
C ALA A 64 4.15 18.29 17.50
N HIS A 65 3.87 19.53 17.92
CA HIS A 65 4.53 20.23 19.05
C HIS A 65 6.07 20.12 19.03
N GLY A 66 6.67 20.15 17.84
CA GLY A 66 8.00 19.64 17.59
C GLY A 66 9.13 20.67 17.48
N SER A 67 10.36 20.16 17.30
CA SER A 67 11.58 20.94 17.07
C SER A 67 12.25 20.61 15.73
N ILE A 68 12.99 21.59 15.19
CA ILE A 68 13.84 21.42 14.01
C ILE A 68 15.23 21.97 14.33
N ASP A 69 16.18 21.08 14.58
CA ASP A 69 17.52 21.39 15.08
C ASP A 69 18.60 21.07 14.05
N VAL A 70 19.48 22.02 13.74
CA VAL A 70 20.61 21.81 12.81
C VAL A 70 21.91 21.48 13.54
N SER A 71 22.77 20.68 12.90
CA SER A 71 24.00 20.15 13.49
C SER A 71 25.13 19.98 12.45
N GLY A 72 26.37 19.82 12.92
CA GLY A 72 27.51 19.44 12.09
C GLY A 72 27.90 20.43 10.99
N GLY A 73 27.59 21.73 11.16
CA GLY A 73 27.86 22.78 10.17
C GLY A 73 26.70 23.07 9.22
N ALA A 74 25.59 22.33 9.28
CA ALA A 74 24.37 22.72 8.58
C ALA A 74 23.77 24.00 9.20
N SER A 75 23.19 24.86 8.35
CA SER A 75 22.58 26.13 8.76
C SER A 75 21.16 26.26 8.21
N ARG A 76 20.22 26.80 9.00
CA ARG A 76 18.84 27.09 8.56
C ARG A 76 18.79 28.47 7.88
N LEU A 77 18.15 28.54 6.72
CA LEU A 77 17.96 29.76 5.93
C LEU A 77 16.63 30.46 6.27
N GLY A 78 16.46 31.70 5.80
CA GLY A 78 15.30 32.54 6.11
C GLY A 78 13.95 32.04 5.54
N ASP A 79 13.98 31.19 4.50
CA ASP A 79 12.82 30.47 3.96
C ASP A 79 12.55 29.13 4.69
N GLY A 80 13.33 28.85 5.74
CA GLY A 80 13.27 27.63 6.53
C GLY A 80 13.92 26.41 5.89
N THR A 81 14.56 26.52 4.72
CA THR A 81 15.40 25.45 4.13
C THR A 81 16.74 25.31 4.85
N PHE A 82 17.51 24.27 4.55
CA PHE A 82 18.81 24.00 5.18
C PHE A 82 19.93 24.05 4.15
N SER A 83 21.04 24.69 4.52
CA SER A 83 22.29 24.73 3.76
C SER A 83 23.32 23.77 4.38
N PHE A 84 23.96 22.97 3.52
CA PHE A 84 24.96 21.97 3.84
C PHE A 84 26.24 22.27 3.04
N GLY A 85 27.40 22.36 3.70
CA GLY A 85 28.67 22.66 3.04
C GLY A 85 29.25 21.45 2.33
N GLN A 86 29.84 21.62 1.14
CA GLN A 86 30.51 20.53 0.42
C GLN A 86 31.73 20.02 1.20
N THR A 87 31.90 18.70 1.25
CA THR A 87 33.03 18.03 1.92
C THR A 87 33.91 17.23 0.96
N GLU A 88 33.32 16.58 -0.06
CA GLU A 88 34.03 15.75 -1.03
C GLU A 88 33.36 15.83 -2.40
N THR A 89 34.12 15.71 -3.49
CA THR A 89 33.56 15.51 -4.84
C THR A 89 34.44 14.55 -5.64
N SER A 90 33.81 13.58 -6.30
CA SER A 90 34.40 12.80 -7.39
C SER A 90 33.62 13.04 -8.69
N VAL A 91 34.34 13.16 -9.80
CA VAL A 91 33.78 13.33 -11.15
C VAL A 91 34.38 12.27 -12.05
N GLU A 92 33.55 11.59 -12.84
CA GLU A 92 34.01 10.55 -13.75
C GLU A 92 34.76 11.13 -14.95
N ALA A 93 35.68 10.34 -15.53
CA ALA A 93 36.42 10.73 -16.72
C ALA A 93 35.47 10.93 -17.92
N GLY A 94 35.28 12.19 -18.32
CA GLY A 94 34.25 12.60 -19.29
C GLY A 94 33.24 13.61 -18.76
N GLY A 95 33.20 13.87 -17.44
CA GLY A 95 32.64 15.09 -16.85
C GLY A 95 31.12 15.21 -16.77
N SER A 96 30.36 14.18 -17.14
CA SER A 96 28.88 14.22 -17.18
C SER A 96 28.18 13.50 -16.01
N THR A 97 28.94 12.80 -15.17
CA THR A 97 28.47 12.11 -13.96
C THR A 97 29.46 12.28 -12.81
N GLY A 98 28.98 12.19 -11.57
CA GLY A 98 29.81 12.38 -10.39
C GLY A 98 29.05 12.30 -9.08
N THR A 99 29.78 12.20 -7.97
CA THR A 99 29.24 12.17 -6.61
C THR A 99 29.79 13.33 -5.81
N THR A 100 28.94 14.04 -5.07
CA THR A 100 29.35 15.09 -4.13
C THR A 100 28.76 14.82 -2.75
N SER A 101 29.62 14.82 -1.74
CA SER A 101 29.28 14.71 -0.32
C SER A 101 29.14 16.11 0.28
N PHE A 102 28.15 16.29 1.16
CA PHE A 102 27.94 17.49 1.95
C PHE A 102 27.90 17.15 3.43
N GLY A 103 28.44 18.03 4.27
CA GLY A 103 28.50 17.90 5.71
C GLY A 103 27.27 18.50 6.43
N GLY A 104 27.09 18.09 7.67
CA GLY A 104 26.01 18.57 8.55
C GLY A 104 24.77 17.70 8.53
N GLY A 105 23.75 18.11 9.30
CA GLY A 105 22.50 17.40 9.42
C GLY A 105 21.42 18.19 10.14
N VAL A 106 20.16 17.76 9.97
CA VAL A 106 18.97 18.31 10.61
C VAL A 106 18.25 17.19 11.37
N ARG A 107 17.77 17.48 12.58
CA ARG A 107 16.89 16.62 13.38
C ARG A 107 15.50 17.23 13.43
N PHE A 108 14.49 16.41 13.21
CA PHE A 108 13.09 16.71 13.39
C PHE A 108 12.59 15.90 14.59
N SER A 109 12.00 16.54 15.59
CA SER A 109 11.35 15.86 16.71
C SER A 109 9.91 16.32 16.89
N GLY A 110 9.03 15.50 17.43
CA GLY A 110 7.62 15.83 17.70
C GLY A 110 6.85 14.67 18.36
N HIS A 111 5.57 14.89 18.67
CA HIS A 111 4.68 13.93 19.33
C HIS A 111 5.30 13.31 20.59
N ASP A 112 5.77 14.19 21.50
CA ASP A 112 6.49 13.83 22.74
C ASP A 112 7.66 12.84 22.54
N GLY A 113 8.26 12.82 21.35
CA GLY A 113 9.39 11.98 20.98
C GLY A 113 9.04 10.74 20.16
N GLN A 114 7.76 10.51 19.82
CA GLN A 114 7.36 9.46 18.86
C GLN A 114 7.92 9.75 17.45
N LEU A 115 7.95 11.02 17.06
CA LEU A 115 8.71 11.47 15.89
C LEU A 115 10.11 11.88 16.37
N ASP A 116 11.14 11.14 15.94
CA ASP A 116 12.55 11.54 16.03
C ASP A 116 13.32 11.06 14.79
N VAL A 117 13.64 11.98 13.89
CA VAL A 117 14.30 11.70 12.61
C VAL A 117 15.47 12.65 12.41
N ARG A 118 16.69 12.11 12.32
CA ARG A 118 17.88 12.88 11.93
C ARG A 118 18.31 12.54 10.52
N LEU A 119 18.40 13.55 9.65
CA LEU A 119 19.02 13.46 8.34
C LEU A 119 20.41 14.10 8.40
N ALA A 120 21.46 13.39 7.99
CA ALA A 120 22.83 13.87 7.99
C ALA A 120 23.57 13.50 6.71
N SER A 121 24.75 14.09 6.51
CA SER A 121 25.68 13.75 5.42
C SER A 121 25.04 13.69 4.01
N PRO A 122 24.31 14.73 3.53
CA PRO A 122 23.65 14.64 2.22
C PRO A 122 24.65 14.33 1.11
N ARG A 123 24.26 13.47 0.17
CA ARG A 123 25.10 13.06 -0.95
C ARG A 123 24.30 13.11 -2.25
N LEU A 124 24.78 13.94 -3.16
CA LEU A 124 24.25 14.11 -4.51
C LEU A 124 25.01 13.19 -5.48
N VAL A 125 24.29 12.38 -6.23
CA VAL A 125 24.85 11.52 -7.29
C VAL A 125 24.23 11.93 -8.62
N VAL A 126 25.02 12.55 -9.50
CA VAL A 126 24.56 12.93 -10.85
C VAL A 126 24.75 11.74 -11.78
N THR A 127 23.64 11.20 -12.28
CA THR A 127 23.60 9.98 -13.12
C THR A 127 23.48 10.29 -14.61
N SER A 128 23.00 11.48 -14.97
CA SER A 128 22.99 11.99 -16.33
C SER A 128 22.85 13.51 -16.37
N ALA A 129 22.91 14.11 -17.56
CA ALA A 129 22.63 15.53 -17.77
C ALA A 129 21.20 15.98 -17.36
N SER A 130 20.25 15.06 -17.17
CA SER A 130 18.85 15.35 -16.81
C SER A 130 18.39 14.73 -15.49
N ALA A 131 19.21 13.89 -14.85
CA ALA A 131 18.84 13.12 -13.67
C ALA A 131 19.98 13.05 -12.63
N ALA A 132 19.61 13.14 -11.37
CA ALA A 132 20.48 12.90 -10.23
C ALA A 132 19.69 12.21 -9.10
N GLN A 133 20.37 11.78 -8.04
CA GLN A 133 19.75 11.28 -6.82
C GLN A 133 20.30 11.99 -5.60
N LEU A 134 19.43 12.30 -4.64
CA LEU A 134 19.82 12.74 -3.30
C LEU A 134 19.73 11.57 -2.34
N SER A 135 20.78 11.35 -1.56
CA SER A 135 20.80 10.44 -0.42
C SER A 135 21.22 11.15 0.86
N ALA A 136 20.88 10.61 2.01
CA ALA A 136 21.30 11.09 3.32
C ALA A 136 21.48 9.90 4.29
N ASP A 137 22.29 10.07 5.32
CA ASP A 137 22.33 9.17 6.46
C ASP A 137 21.14 9.51 7.39
N VAL A 138 20.19 8.59 7.49
CA VAL A 138 18.95 8.74 8.26
C VAL A 138 19.09 7.98 9.58
N THR A 139 18.87 8.65 10.70
CA THR A 139 18.81 8.03 12.03
C THR A 139 17.41 8.12 12.61
N GLN A 140 16.85 6.96 12.96
CA GLN A 140 15.54 6.78 13.59
C GLN A 140 15.64 5.64 14.61
N ALA A 141 14.96 5.73 15.75
CA ALA A 141 14.99 4.71 16.81
C ALA A 141 16.41 4.23 17.21
N GLY A 142 17.42 5.12 17.11
CA GLY A 142 18.82 4.82 17.40
C GLY A 142 19.61 4.09 16.29
N ALA A 143 18.97 3.68 15.19
CA ALA A 143 19.63 3.04 14.04
C ALA A 143 19.89 4.06 12.91
N THR A 144 21.12 4.06 12.35
CA THR A 144 21.50 4.92 11.21
C THR A 144 21.65 4.13 9.93
N THR A 145 21.01 4.56 8.83
CA THR A 145 21.14 3.95 7.49
C THR A 145 21.27 5.00 6.39
N ARG A 146 22.04 4.71 5.33
CA ARG A 146 22.08 5.56 4.12
C ARG A 146 20.83 5.31 3.29
N VAL A 147 19.98 6.31 3.16
CA VAL A 147 18.73 6.26 2.38
C VAL A 147 18.86 7.12 1.13
N VAL A 148 18.44 6.62 -0.03
CA VAL A 148 18.22 7.45 -1.23
C VAL A 148 16.90 8.19 -1.06
N MET A 149 16.96 9.45 -0.64
CA MET A 149 15.80 10.25 -0.29
C MET A 149 14.94 10.59 -1.51
N ALA A 150 15.55 11.07 -2.60
CA ALA A 150 14.80 11.57 -3.75
C ALA A 150 15.50 11.34 -5.09
N ASP A 151 14.70 11.05 -6.11
CA ASP A 151 15.08 11.18 -7.52
C ASP A 151 14.94 12.65 -7.93
N LEU A 152 16.00 13.19 -8.54
CA LEU A 152 16.11 14.58 -8.94
C LEU A 152 15.98 14.71 -10.45
N LYS A 153 15.04 15.54 -10.91
CA LYS A 153 14.66 15.66 -12.33
C LYS A 153 14.55 17.13 -12.75
N ASN A 154 14.49 17.35 -14.05
CA ASN A 154 14.29 18.66 -14.68
C ASN A 154 15.28 19.74 -14.17
N PRO A 155 16.61 19.51 -14.28
CA PRO A 155 17.60 20.48 -13.83
C PRO A 155 17.47 21.82 -14.56
N SER A 156 17.69 22.88 -13.81
CA SER A 156 17.87 24.24 -14.32
C SER A 156 19.11 24.86 -13.68
N THR A 157 19.96 25.51 -14.47
CA THR A 157 21.23 26.09 -13.99
C THR A 157 21.19 27.60 -14.12
N SER A 158 21.48 28.30 -13.02
CA SER A 158 21.55 29.77 -12.98
C SER A 158 22.53 30.21 -11.90
N GLY A 159 23.37 31.21 -12.21
CA GLY A 159 24.33 31.78 -11.25
C GLY A 159 25.34 30.78 -10.69
N GLY A 160 25.75 29.75 -11.46
CA GLY A 160 26.68 28.71 -11.01
C GLY A 160 26.08 27.62 -10.11
N ALA A 161 24.78 27.68 -9.83
CA ALA A 161 24.05 26.64 -9.10
C ALA A 161 23.07 25.90 -10.04
N THR A 162 22.95 24.59 -9.85
CA THR A 162 21.90 23.77 -10.49
C THR A 162 20.80 23.47 -9.50
N THR A 163 19.55 23.59 -9.94
CA THR A 163 18.34 23.31 -9.15
C THR A 163 17.53 22.22 -9.85
N TRP A 164 17.15 21.19 -9.10
CA TRP A 164 16.32 20.08 -9.56
C TRP A 164 14.98 20.07 -8.81
N LYS A 165 13.91 19.63 -9.50
CA LYS A 165 12.71 19.12 -8.82
C LYS A 165 13.06 17.79 -8.15
N ALA A 166 12.60 17.59 -6.92
CA ALA A 166 12.89 16.39 -6.13
C ALA A 166 11.60 15.60 -5.89
N PHE A 167 11.66 14.29 -6.11
CA PHE A 167 10.54 13.36 -5.92
C PHE A 167 10.99 12.22 -5.01
N LEU A 168 10.24 11.91 -3.95
CA LEU A 168 10.63 10.85 -3.01
C LEU A 168 10.82 9.51 -3.71
N THR A 169 11.91 8.81 -3.41
CA THR A 169 11.98 7.37 -3.71
C THR A 169 11.15 6.60 -2.67
N THR A 170 10.85 5.33 -2.89
CA THR A 170 10.20 4.50 -1.84
C THR A 170 11.08 4.27 -0.60
N ALA A 171 12.40 4.46 -0.70
CA ALA A 171 13.24 4.44 0.50
C ALA A 171 13.13 5.76 1.26
N GLY A 172 13.03 6.89 0.54
CA GLY A 172 12.85 8.21 1.13
C GLY A 172 11.47 8.45 1.73
N SER A 173 10.41 7.88 1.18
CA SER A 173 9.04 8.01 1.70
C SER A 173 8.88 7.41 3.10
N GLN A 174 9.49 6.24 3.33
CA GLN A 174 9.48 5.54 4.61
C GLN A 174 10.15 6.31 5.75
N VAL A 175 11.00 7.30 5.44
CA VAL A 175 11.60 8.21 6.43
C VAL A 175 10.56 9.13 7.08
N PHE A 176 9.38 9.27 6.48
CA PHE A 176 8.26 10.06 7.00
C PHE A 176 7.13 9.19 7.54
N ALA A 177 7.32 7.87 7.67
CA ALA A 177 6.32 6.98 8.24
C ALA A 177 6.34 7.03 9.78
N LEU A 178 5.15 6.99 10.39
CA LEU A 178 4.95 6.79 11.84
C LEU A 178 4.00 5.61 12.00
N ASP A 179 4.32 4.67 12.89
CA ASP A 179 3.53 3.46 13.20
C ASP A 179 3.00 2.70 11.98
N GLY A 180 3.84 2.59 10.94
CA GLY A 180 3.52 1.89 9.69
C GLY A 180 2.61 2.66 8.72
N SER A 181 2.16 3.87 9.08
CA SER A 181 1.40 4.77 8.20
C SER A 181 2.34 5.66 7.40
N GLU A 182 2.28 5.60 6.06
CA GLU A 182 3.12 6.38 5.15
C GLU A 182 2.46 7.74 4.84
N PHE A 183 3.06 8.85 5.28
CA PHE A 183 2.49 10.20 5.16
C PHE A 183 2.72 10.85 3.78
N TYR A 184 3.80 10.47 3.10
CA TYR A 184 4.13 10.95 1.75
C TYR A 184 4.57 9.77 0.90
N GLY A 185 3.75 9.36 -0.06
CA GLY A 185 4.04 8.19 -0.89
C GLY A 185 5.25 8.36 -1.83
N PRO A 186 5.73 7.26 -2.43
CA PRO A 186 6.77 7.32 -3.45
C PRO A 186 6.33 8.19 -4.64
N GLY A 187 7.25 9.02 -5.16
CA GLY A 187 6.96 9.95 -6.24
C GLY A 187 6.31 11.28 -5.80
N THR A 188 5.99 11.48 -4.51
CA THR A 188 5.57 12.80 -3.99
C THR A 188 6.65 13.85 -4.29
N GLU A 189 6.27 14.99 -4.87
CA GLU A 189 7.16 16.13 -5.04
C GLU A 189 7.45 16.78 -3.67
N ILE A 190 8.73 17.06 -3.43
CA ILE A 190 9.26 17.66 -2.20
C ILE A 190 10.06 18.92 -2.53
N ASP A 191 10.63 19.58 -1.52
CA ASP A 191 11.33 20.84 -1.75
C ASP A 191 12.49 20.63 -2.73
N PRO A 192 12.66 21.54 -3.71
CA PRO A 192 13.69 21.41 -4.73
C PRO A 192 15.08 21.37 -4.10
N VAL A 193 15.97 20.62 -4.71
CA VAL A 193 17.38 20.53 -4.31
C VAL A 193 18.16 21.50 -5.18
N LYS A 194 18.90 22.42 -4.56
CA LYS A 194 19.80 23.34 -5.24
C LYS A 194 21.22 23.08 -4.79
N ALA A 195 22.16 22.91 -5.71
CA ALA A 195 23.57 22.71 -5.37
C ALA A 195 24.51 23.54 -6.24
N THR A 196 25.58 24.01 -5.61
CA THR A 196 26.80 24.50 -6.26
C THR A 196 27.90 23.49 -5.92
N VAL A 197 28.65 23.03 -6.91
CA VAL A 197 29.74 22.05 -6.72
C VAL A 197 31.04 22.69 -7.22
N VAL A 198 32.06 22.69 -6.38
CA VAL A 198 33.41 23.18 -6.71
C VAL A 198 34.36 21.98 -6.79
N PRO A 199 35.10 21.77 -7.90
CA PRO A 199 36.12 20.71 -7.95
C PRO A 199 37.17 20.92 -6.85
N LEU A 200 37.35 19.94 -5.98
CA LEU A 200 38.39 19.97 -4.96
C LEU A 200 39.73 19.50 -5.56
N PRO A 201 40.88 20.06 -5.13
CA PRO A 201 42.18 19.56 -5.55
C PRO A 201 42.37 18.10 -5.09
N GLY A 202 42.70 17.21 -6.03
CA GLY A 202 42.99 15.81 -5.73
C GLY A 202 44.30 15.64 -4.96
N PRO A 203 44.54 14.47 -4.33
CA PRO A 203 45.81 14.17 -3.70
C PRO A 203 46.95 14.19 -4.74
N GLU A 204 48.06 14.82 -4.37
CA GLU A 204 49.24 14.98 -5.23
C GLU A 204 49.83 13.59 -5.57
N PRO A 205 50.14 13.27 -6.84
CA PRO A 205 50.66 11.95 -7.19
C PRO A 205 52.07 11.76 -6.62
N THR A 206 52.24 10.79 -5.71
CA THR A 206 53.58 10.36 -5.28
C THR A 206 54.33 9.74 -6.44
N GLU A 207 55.45 10.35 -6.84
CA GLU A 207 56.39 9.82 -7.84
C GLU A 207 56.81 8.37 -7.50
N SER A 208 56.82 7.51 -8.52
CA SER A 208 57.34 6.14 -8.43
C SER A 208 58.11 5.77 -9.69
N THR A 209 59.21 5.05 -9.52
CA THR A 209 60.38 5.11 -10.40
C THR A 209 60.37 4.09 -11.56
N ALA A 210 60.30 4.61 -12.80
CA ALA A 210 60.97 4.23 -14.05
C ALA A 210 61.34 2.75 -14.45
N THR A 211 61.01 2.41 -15.72
CA THR A 211 61.85 1.65 -16.73
C THR A 211 61.79 0.10 -16.75
N PRO A 212 61.90 -0.63 -17.91
CA PRO A 212 61.93 -0.25 -19.36
C PRO A 212 60.87 -0.92 -20.30
N GLU A 213 60.95 -0.51 -21.57
CA GLU A 213 60.28 -0.93 -22.84
C GLU A 213 60.55 -2.38 -23.32
N PRO A 214 59.87 -2.91 -24.38
CA PRO A 214 60.42 -2.75 -25.76
C PRO A 214 59.45 -2.71 -26.99
N THR A 215 59.79 -1.82 -27.93
CA THR A 215 59.86 -1.99 -29.41
C THR A 215 58.64 -1.73 -30.34
N GLU A 216 58.98 -0.99 -31.41
CA GLU A 216 58.19 -0.35 -32.47
C GLU A 216 58.08 -1.19 -33.78
N THR A 217 57.04 -0.96 -34.61
CA THR A 217 57.15 -0.97 -36.10
C THR A 217 55.93 -0.34 -36.81
N THR A 218 56.16 0.31 -37.94
CA THR A 218 55.22 1.14 -38.77
C THR A 218 55.21 0.66 -40.26
N PRO A 219 54.51 1.28 -41.27
CA PRO A 219 53.14 1.88 -41.35
C PRO A 219 52.35 1.68 -42.71
N LYS A 220 51.01 1.93 -42.72
CA LYS A 220 50.15 2.53 -43.83
C LYS A 220 49.93 1.68 -45.14
N PRO A 221 48.91 1.86 -46.07
CA PRO A 221 47.90 2.92 -46.33
C PRO A 221 46.38 2.57 -46.46
N SER A 222 45.56 3.63 -46.68
CA SER A 222 44.13 3.73 -47.06
C SER A 222 44.01 4.08 -48.59
N PRO A 223 42.85 4.24 -49.34
CA PRO A 223 41.50 4.71 -48.90
C PRO A 223 40.19 4.33 -49.71
N THR A 224 39.03 4.91 -49.29
CA THR A 224 37.93 5.51 -50.14
C THR A 224 36.54 4.84 -50.39
N ALA A 225 35.46 5.58 -50.03
CA ALA A 225 34.07 5.69 -50.60
C ALA A 225 33.01 4.54 -50.50
N THR A 226 31.66 4.73 -50.52
CA THR A 226 30.71 5.88 -50.29
C THR A 226 29.23 5.39 -50.14
N ARG A 227 28.38 6.22 -49.49
CA ARG A 227 26.87 6.31 -49.35
C ARG A 227 26.02 6.06 -50.64
N PRO A 228 24.63 6.06 -50.67
CA PRO A 228 23.59 6.29 -49.63
C PRO A 228 22.25 5.46 -49.66
N THR A 229 21.34 5.75 -48.71
CA THR A 229 19.87 5.45 -48.59
C THR A 229 18.98 6.37 -49.49
N PRO A 230 17.61 6.29 -49.65
CA PRO A 230 16.55 5.78 -48.72
C PRO A 230 15.18 5.17 -49.26
N ARG A 231 14.35 4.63 -48.31
CA ARG A 231 12.85 4.63 -48.05
C ARG A 231 11.85 5.25 -49.08
N PRO A 232 10.50 4.93 -49.20
CA PRO A 232 9.53 4.12 -48.38
C PRO A 232 8.58 3.08 -49.11
N THR A 233 7.67 2.47 -48.30
CA THR A 233 6.38 1.72 -48.49
C THR A 233 5.25 2.44 -49.31
N PRO A 234 4.01 1.90 -49.57
CA PRO A 234 3.37 0.57 -49.30
C PRO A 234 2.38 -0.05 -50.38
N SER A 235 1.79 -1.22 -50.04
CA SER A 235 0.38 -1.68 -50.27
C SER A 235 -0.10 -2.42 -51.54
N SER A 236 -0.79 -3.56 -51.31
CA SER A 236 -1.98 -4.16 -52.01
C SER A 236 -1.88 -4.49 -53.54
N GLU A 237 -2.64 -5.42 -54.16
CA GLU A 237 -3.80 -6.28 -53.81
C GLU A 237 -4.00 -7.42 -54.85
N HIS A 238 -4.95 -8.35 -54.62
CA HIS A 238 -5.56 -9.30 -55.59
C HIS A 238 -4.63 -10.33 -56.29
N GLY A 239 -5.01 -11.56 -56.70
CA GLY A 239 -6.24 -12.38 -56.72
C GLY A 239 -6.01 -13.46 -57.82
N GLY A 240 -6.54 -14.68 -57.87
CA GLY A 240 -7.53 -15.47 -57.13
C GLY A 240 -7.84 -16.77 -57.93
N GLY A 241 -8.50 -17.77 -57.33
CA GLY A 241 -8.94 -19.02 -57.99
C GLY A 241 -7.82 -20.06 -58.26
N GLY A 242 -8.08 -21.38 -58.26
CA GLY A 242 -9.30 -22.13 -57.98
C GLY A 242 -9.23 -23.54 -58.62
N GLY A 243 -9.59 -24.60 -57.90
CA GLY A 243 -9.56 -25.98 -58.43
C GLY A 243 -9.81 -27.03 -57.35
N ALA A 244 -10.77 -27.92 -57.58
CA ALA A 244 -11.19 -28.96 -56.65
C ALA A 244 -10.83 -30.36 -57.16
N GLY A 245 -10.69 -31.31 -56.23
CA GLY A 245 -10.39 -32.72 -56.49
C GLY A 245 -9.78 -33.31 -55.24
N GLY A 246 -10.55 -34.10 -54.48
CA GLY A 246 -10.11 -34.68 -53.22
C GLY A 246 -9.86 -36.17 -53.36
N ASP A 247 -8.92 -36.66 -52.56
CA ASP A 247 -8.74 -38.06 -52.19
C ASP A 247 -8.74 -38.12 -50.65
N ASP A 248 -9.31 -39.18 -50.08
CA ASP A 248 -9.44 -39.34 -48.63
C ASP A 248 -8.07 -39.58 -47.96
N GLU A 249 -7.52 -38.56 -47.31
CA GLU A 249 -6.46 -38.74 -46.31
C GLU A 249 -6.96 -38.26 -44.94
N GLU A 250 -6.90 -39.17 -43.97
CA GLU A 250 -7.44 -39.06 -42.62
C GLU A 250 -7.03 -37.74 -41.95
N ALA A 251 -7.97 -36.78 -41.92
CA ALA A 251 -7.79 -35.50 -41.25
C ALA A 251 -7.72 -35.70 -39.73
N THR A 252 -6.53 -36.09 -39.25
CA THR A 252 -6.19 -36.15 -37.83
C THR A 252 -6.36 -34.76 -37.23
N THR A 253 -7.54 -34.49 -36.68
CA THR A 253 -7.94 -33.17 -36.16
C THR A 253 -7.03 -32.81 -34.99
N LYS A 254 -5.92 -32.14 -35.30
CA LYS A 254 -4.78 -31.95 -34.40
C LYS A 254 -5.24 -31.14 -33.20
N ARG A 255 -5.54 -31.85 -32.11
CA ARG A 255 -6.20 -31.31 -30.92
C ARG A 255 -5.48 -30.05 -30.45
N ARG A 256 -6.21 -28.96 -30.23
CA ARG A 256 -5.63 -27.66 -29.83
C ARG A 256 -4.66 -27.86 -28.65
N PRO A 257 -3.46 -27.26 -28.66
CA PRO A 257 -2.49 -27.41 -27.57
C PRO A 257 -3.08 -26.93 -26.25
N GLY A 258 -2.92 -27.74 -25.20
CA GLY A 258 -3.31 -27.39 -23.84
C GLY A 258 -2.38 -26.32 -23.26
N LEU A 259 -2.89 -25.54 -22.31
CA LEU A 259 -2.15 -24.44 -21.70
C LEU A 259 -2.78 -24.10 -20.35
N LEU A 260 -1.99 -23.68 -19.37
CA LEU A 260 -2.46 -22.98 -18.18
C LEU A 260 -1.86 -21.57 -18.17
N GLN A 261 -2.65 -20.58 -17.79
CA GLN A 261 -2.20 -19.21 -17.54
C GLN A 261 -2.76 -18.74 -16.19
N TRP A 262 -1.88 -18.29 -15.31
CA TRP A 262 -2.24 -17.82 -13.95
C TRP A 262 -1.22 -16.81 -13.43
N GLY A 263 -1.67 -15.81 -12.68
CA GLY A 263 -0.79 -14.79 -12.08
C GLY A 263 -0.30 -15.12 -10.65
N VAL A 264 -0.85 -16.12 -9.98
CA VAL A 264 -0.84 -16.22 -8.51
C VAL A 264 -1.75 -15.15 -7.87
N LYS A 265 -1.21 -13.99 -7.48
CA LYS A 265 -1.98 -12.85 -6.97
C LYS A 265 -1.26 -11.55 -7.28
N ALA A 266 -1.96 -10.55 -7.83
CA ALA A 266 -1.37 -9.29 -8.27
C ALA A 266 -0.62 -8.56 -7.15
N SER A 267 -1.24 -8.39 -5.98
CA SER A 267 -0.61 -7.80 -4.80
C SER A 267 0.64 -8.56 -4.34
N PHE A 268 0.64 -9.89 -4.43
CA PHE A 268 1.80 -10.70 -4.07
C PHE A 268 2.95 -10.51 -5.06
N ARG A 269 2.68 -10.49 -6.37
CA ARG A 269 3.70 -10.17 -7.39
C ARG A 269 4.27 -8.77 -7.15
N SER A 270 3.40 -7.77 -6.97
CA SER A 270 3.78 -6.39 -6.70
C SER A 270 4.58 -6.24 -5.41
N TYR A 271 4.27 -7.01 -4.36
CA TYR A 271 5.08 -7.09 -3.14
C TYR A 271 6.47 -7.68 -3.39
N ILE A 272 6.53 -8.82 -4.11
CA ILE A 272 7.79 -9.51 -4.45
C ILE A 272 8.71 -8.63 -5.30
N THR A 273 8.24 -8.10 -6.43
CA THR A 273 9.04 -7.19 -7.27
C THR A 273 9.10 -5.77 -6.73
N GLY A 274 8.39 -5.51 -5.63
CA GLY A 274 8.23 -4.20 -5.04
C GLY A 274 9.34 -3.81 -4.06
N PRO A 275 9.31 -2.57 -3.58
CA PRO A 275 10.36 -1.99 -2.76
C PRO A 275 10.45 -2.57 -1.34
N ILE A 276 9.41 -3.28 -0.88
CA ILE A 276 9.40 -4.00 0.40
C ILE A 276 10.25 -5.26 0.29
N ALA A 277 9.86 -6.22 -0.56
CA ALA A 277 10.59 -7.48 -0.67
C ALA A 277 11.87 -7.38 -1.50
N LYS A 278 12.02 -6.37 -2.37
CA LYS A 278 13.20 -6.16 -3.26
C LYS A 278 13.61 -7.44 -3.99
N GLY A 279 12.59 -8.17 -4.42
CA GLY A 279 12.67 -9.53 -4.83
C GLY A 279 12.76 -9.72 -6.34
N SER A 280 12.76 -10.98 -6.75
CA SER A 280 12.69 -11.35 -8.16
C SER A 280 11.69 -12.46 -8.39
N VAL A 281 11.17 -12.50 -9.61
CA VAL A 281 10.39 -13.62 -10.11
C VAL A 281 11.15 -14.27 -11.26
N ALA A 282 11.42 -15.56 -11.13
CA ALA A 282 12.05 -16.37 -12.16
C ALA A 282 11.10 -17.47 -12.63
N VAL A 283 11.06 -17.75 -13.93
CA VAL A 283 10.32 -18.88 -14.51
C VAL A 283 11.28 -19.94 -15.05
N GLY A 284 10.91 -21.21 -14.94
CA GLY A 284 11.75 -22.33 -15.34
C GLY A 284 10.95 -23.58 -15.74
N GLY A 285 11.66 -24.65 -16.11
CA GLY A 285 11.06 -25.95 -16.42
C GLY A 285 10.07 -25.99 -17.60
N GLY A 286 10.09 -24.98 -18.48
CA GLY A 286 9.14 -24.84 -19.59
C GLY A 286 7.92 -23.96 -19.31
N ALA A 287 7.93 -23.19 -18.22
CA ALA A 287 7.03 -22.05 -18.03
C ALA A 287 7.59 -20.77 -18.68
N ALA A 288 6.72 -19.82 -19.02
CA ALA A 288 7.11 -18.49 -19.50
C ALA A 288 6.26 -17.38 -18.85
N ALA A 289 6.83 -16.18 -18.69
CA ALA A 289 6.11 -15.00 -18.20
C ALA A 289 5.51 -14.18 -19.36
N SER A 290 4.30 -13.64 -19.18
CA SER A 290 3.62 -12.79 -20.16
C SER A 290 2.56 -11.92 -19.49
N GLY A 291 2.65 -10.60 -19.63
CA GLY A 291 1.62 -9.65 -19.18
C GLY A 291 1.22 -9.78 -17.70
N GLY A 292 2.18 -10.01 -16.80
CA GLY A 292 1.91 -10.23 -15.37
C GLY A 292 1.35 -11.62 -15.02
N THR A 293 1.35 -12.57 -15.95
CA THR A 293 0.92 -13.96 -15.73
C THR A 293 1.99 -14.97 -16.15
N TYR A 294 1.88 -16.20 -15.66
CA TYR A 294 2.78 -17.32 -15.99
C TYR A 294 2.04 -18.37 -16.80
N ARG A 295 2.67 -18.83 -17.88
CA ARG A 295 2.11 -19.74 -18.88
C ARG A 295 2.82 -21.09 -18.80
N PHE A 296 2.06 -22.18 -18.63
CA PHE A 296 2.58 -23.53 -18.45
C PHE A 296 2.02 -24.48 -19.53
N GLY A 297 2.90 -25.19 -20.22
CA GLY A 297 2.52 -26.14 -21.28
C GLY A 297 1.92 -27.42 -20.71
N GLN A 298 0.86 -27.94 -21.32
CA GLN A 298 0.23 -29.18 -20.86
C GLN A 298 1.20 -30.36 -21.02
N ARG A 299 1.33 -31.17 -19.97
CA ARG A 299 2.11 -32.40 -19.92
C ARG A 299 1.24 -33.63 -20.17
N SER A 300 0.10 -33.72 -19.48
CA SER A 300 -0.83 -34.86 -19.57
C SER A 300 -2.24 -34.47 -19.12
N SER A 301 -3.24 -35.29 -19.45
CA SER A 301 -4.62 -35.11 -19.03
C SER A 301 -5.30 -36.46 -18.87
N THR A 302 -6.00 -36.69 -17.75
CA THR A 302 -7.01 -37.76 -17.64
C THR A 302 -8.41 -37.29 -18.04
N ALA A 303 -8.58 -35.99 -18.28
CA ALA A 303 -9.87 -35.41 -18.63
C ALA A 303 -10.22 -35.64 -20.11
N THR A 304 -11.45 -36.12 -20.32
CA THR A 304 -12.02 -36.44 -21.64
C THR A 304 -12.96 -35.31 -22.09
N PRO A 305 -12.65 -34.61 -23.20
CA PRO A 305 -13.60 -33.69 -23.83
C PRO A 305 -14.88 -34.42 -24.28
N PRO A 306 -16.05 -33.77 -24.27
CA PRO A 306 -16.26 -32.35 -23.95
C PRO A 306 -16.37 -32.06 -22.44
N SER A 307 -16.48 -33.06 -21.57
CA SER A 307 -16.79 -32.83 -20.14
C SER A 307 -15.70 -32.04 -19.40
N ALA A 308 -14.43 -32.23 -19.79
CA ALA A 308 -13.23 -31.74 -19.10
C ALA A 308 -13.06 -32.23 -17.65
N VAL A 309 -13.94 -33.10 -17.14
CA VAL A 309 -13.83 -33.72 -15.81
C VAL A 309 -12.62 -34.65 -15.78
N GLY A 310 -11.76 -34.49 -14.78
CA GLY A 310 -10.48 -35.19 -14.67
C GLY A 310 -9.36 -34.28 -14.18
N THR A 311 -8.11 -34.73 -14.28
CA THR A 311 -6.92 -33.94 -13.88
C THR A 311 -6.06 -33.64 -15.11
N THR A 312 -5.79 -32.36 -15.33
CA THR A 312 -4.85 -31.89 -16.35
C THR A 312 -3.59 -31.41 -15.67
N SER A 313 -2.44 -31.99 -16.04
CA SER A 313 -1.13 -31.62 -15.53
C SER A 313 -0.42 -30.71 -16.51
N TYR A 314 0.12 -29.61 -16.01
CA TYR A 314 0.99 -28.69 -16.73
C TYR A 314 2.40 -28.80 -16.16
N ARG A 315 3.40 -28.31 -16.88
CA ARG A 315 4.80 -28.36 -16.42
C ARG A 315 5.45 -26.99 -16.35
N GLY A 316 6.50 -26.93 -15.54
CA GLY A 316 7.31 -25.74 -15.35
C GLY A 316 7.08 -25.13 -13.98
N ASN A 317 7.83 -24.10 -13.67
CA ASN A 317 7.83 -23.49 -12.35
C ASN A 317 7.92 -21.96 -12.42
N VAL A 318 7.47 -21.33 -11.35
CA VAL A 318 7.72 -19.94 -11.03
C VAL A 318 8.28 -19.86 -9.60
N THR A 319 9.38 -19.15 -9.43
CA THR A 319 10.05 -18.93 -8.16
C THR A 319 9.96 -17.46 -7.80
N PHE A 320 9.49 -17.20 -6.58
CA PHE A 320 9.43 -15.89 -5.95
C PHE A 320 10.52 -15.82 -4.89
N ALA A 321 11.45 -14.88 -5.02
CA ALA A 321 12.48 -14.60 -4.03
C ALA A 321 12.31 -13.17 -3.52
N GLY A 322 12.59 -12.90 -2.24
CA GLY A 322 12.48 -11.58 -1.61
C GLY A 322 13.14 -11.53 -0.23
N HIS A 323 13.22 -10.35 0.37
CA HIS A 323 13.87 -10.07 1.66
C HIS A 323 15.30 -10.63 1.70
N ALA A 324 16.10 -10.31 0.67
CA ALA A 324 17.45 -10.83 0.46
C ALA A 324 17.58 -12.38 0.49
N GLY A 325 16.49 -13.10 0.19
CA GLY A 325 16.44 -14.57 0.16
C GLY A 325 15.74 -15.20 1.36
N LEU A 326 15.34 -14.43 2.38
CA LEU A 326 14.53 -14.92 3.51
C LEU A 326 13.15 -15.41 3.05
N LEU A 327 12.59 -14.79 2.01
CA LEU A 327 11.44 -15.32 1.28
C LEU A 327 11.98 -16.01 0.02
N ALA A 328 11.81 -17.32 -0.07
CA ALA A 328 12.12 -18.09 -1.28
C ALA A 328 11.08 -19.21 -1.46
N MET A 329 10.23 -19.09 -2.49
CA MET A 329 9.10 -19.99 -2.71
C MET A 329 8.96 -20.32 -4.20
N THR A 330 8.98 -21.62 -4.53
CA THR A 330 8.78 -22.12 -5.90
C THR A 330 7.45 -22.85 -6.01
N PHE A 331 6.62 -22.44 -6.97
CA PHE A 331 5.43 -23.16 -7.41
C PHE A 331 5.76 -23.93 -8.68
N ALA A 332 5.74 -25.26 -8.62
CA ALA A 332 6.11 -26.14 -9.73
C ALA A 332 4.96 -27.07 -10.17
N ASP A 333 5.02 -27.51 -11.43
CA ASP A 333 4.14 -28.52 -12.05
C ASP A 333 2.65 -28.41 -11.65
N PRO A 334 2.00 -27.28 -12.00
CA PRO A 334 0.61 -27.04 -11.63
C PRO A 334 -0.34 -28.09 -12.23
N GLN A 335 -1.36 -28.49 -11.47
CA GLN A 335 -2.45 -29.35 -11.95
C GLN A 335 -3.80 -28.68 -11.71
N VAL A 336 -4.66 -28.70 -12.73
CA VAL A 336 -6.08 -28.36 -12.61
C VAL A 336 -6.88 -29.66 -12.52
N ARG A 337 -7.64 -29.82 -11.44
CA ARG A 337 -8.58 -30.94 -11.26
C ARG A 337 -10.00 -30.40 -11.41
N VAL A 338 -10.70 -30.82 -12.44
CA VAL A 338 -12.13 -30.54 -12.63
C VAL A 338 -12.91 -31.71 -12.05
N THR A 339 -13.75 -31.46 -11.05
CA THR A 339 -14.58 -32.47 -10.38
C THR A 339 -16.03 -32.44 -10.87
N SER A 340 -16.52 -31.28 -11.31
CA SER A 340 -17.85 -31.12 -11.90
C SER A 340 -17.84 -30.03 -12.98
N PRO A 341 -18.93 -29.82 -13.75
CA PRO A 341 -19.04 -28.69 -14.68
C PRO A 341 -18.90 -27.31 -14.02
N SER A 342 -19.02 -27.21 -12.69
CA SER A 342 -19.00 -25.95 -11.94
C SER A 342 -17.85 -25.79 -10.95
N SER A 343 -17.12 -26.86 -10.64
CA SER A 343 -16.10 -26.86 -9.59
C SER A 343 -14.82 -27.60 -10.01
N GLY A 344 -13.71 -27.06 -9.54
CA GLY A 344 -12.40 -27.70 -9.59
C GLY A 344 -11.44 -27.12 -8.56
N SER A 345 -10.20 -27.61 -8.57
CA SER A 345 -9.09 -27.04 -7.81
C SER A 345 -7.85 -26.84 -8.68
N LEU A 346 -7.06 -25.83 -8.32
CA LEU A 346 -5.70 -25.62 -8.80
C LEU A 346 -4.74 -26.06 -7.68
N SER A 347 -3.80 -26.93 -8.03
CA SER A 347 -2.73 -27.39 -7.15
C SER A 347 -1.36 -27.13 -7.75
N VAL A 348 -0.35 -26.97 -6.89
CA VAL A 348 1.07 -26.81 -7.27
C VAL A 348 1.94 -27.68 -6.37
N GLN A 349 3.18 -27.95 -6.79
CA GLN A 349 4.21 -28.48 -5.90
C GLN A 349 4.98 -27.34 -5.24
N VAL A 350 5.13 -27.42 -3.91
CA VAL A 350 5.96 -26.54 -3.08
C VAL A 350 6.75 -27.42 -2.11
N GLY A 351 8.08 -27.24 -2.01
CA GLY A 351 8.93 -28.07 -1.13
C GLY A 351 8.82 -29.58 -1.39
N GLY A 352 8.56 -29.99 -2.64
CA GLY A 352 8.35 -31.40 -3.03
C GLY A 352 6.96 -31.97 -2.72
N ARG A 353 6.10 -31.26 -1.98
CA ARG A 353 4.72 -31.68 -1.65
C ARG A 353 3.74 -31.02 -2.62
N ARG A 354 2.70 -31.75 -3.07
CA ARG A 354 1.59 -31.16 -3.83
C ARG A 354 0.53 -30.61 -2.88
N LEU A 355 0.04 -29.40 -3.18
CA LEU A 355 -0.89 -28.65 -2.35
C LEU A 355 -1.98 -28.04 -3.23
N ASP A 356 -3.25 -28.24 -2.88
CA ASP A 356 -4.39 -27.57 -3.52
C ASP A 356 -4.44 -26.13 -3.02
N VAL A 357 -3.95 -25.19 -3.83
CA VAL A 357 -3.77 -23.79 -3.45
C VAL A 357 -5.02 -22.94 -3.66
N ALA A 358 -5.86 -23.25 -4.66
CA ALA A 358 -7.10 -22.52 -4.90
C ALA A 358 -8.25 -23.43 -5.33
N SER A 359 -9.47 -23.10 -4.88
CA SER A 359 -10.72 -23.59 -5.46
C SER A 359 -11.08 -22.77 -6.71
N LEU A 360 -11.70 -23.40 -7.70
CA LEU A 360 -12.02 -22.80 -9.01
C LEU A 360 -13.53 -22.79 -9.26
N ALA A 361 -14.11 -21.60 -9.43
CA ALA A 361 -15.53 -21.41 -9.73
C ALA A 361 -15.78 -21.47 -11.25
N LEU A 362 -15.79 -22.69 -11.82
CA LEU A 362 -15.78 -22.91 -13.28
C LEU A 362 -16.99 -22.32 -14.02
N ARG A 363 -18.14 -22.13 -13.35
CA ARG A 363 -19.32 -21.45 -13.93
C ARG A 363 -19.11 -19.95 -14.16
N ASN A 364 -18.22 -19.33 -13.38
CA ASN A 364 -18.02 -17.88 -13.36
C ASN A 364 -16.89 -17.44 -14.30
N GLY A 365 -16.33 -18.37 -15.08
CA GLY A 365 -15.41 -18.09 -16.20
C GLY A 365 -16.01 -18.51 -17.53
N SER A 366 -15.53 -17.93 -18.62
CA SER A 366 -16.01 -18.26 -19.98
C SER A 366 -15.51 -19.65 -20.41
N ARG A 367 -16.42 -20.54 -20.82
CA ARG A 367 -16.10 -21.90 -21.29
C ARG A 367 -16.40 -22.04 -22.79
N SER A 368 -15.48 -22.63 -23.54
CA SER A 368 -15.68 -22.96 -24.97
C SER A 368 -15.07 -24.32 -25.36
N THR A 369 -15.57 -24.90 -26.43
CA THR A 369 -15.11 -26.20 -26.96
C THR A 369 -14.80 -26.08 -28.45
N ALA A 370 -13.55 -26.37 -28.85
CA ALA A 370 -13.09 -26.30 -30.24
C ALA A 370 -11.91 -27.25 -30.46
N GLY A 371 -11.85 -27.90 -31.64
CA GLY A 371 -10.73 -28.76 -32.03
C GLY A 371 -10.39 -29.85 -30.99
N ASN A 372 -11.42 -30.57 -30.51
CA ASN A 372 -11.34 -31.56 -29.44
C ASN A 372 -10.67 -31.07 -28.14
N ALA A 373 -10.68 -29.77 -27.86
CA ALA A 373 -10.20 -29.18 -26.62
C ALA A 373 -11.30 -28.37 -25.91
N VAL A 374 -11.19 -28.30 -24.58
CA VAL A 374 -12.07 -27.48 -23.74
C VAL A 374 -11.25 -26.34 -23.18
N SER A 375 -11.72 -25.11 -23.31
CA SER A 375 -11.04 -23.90 -22.86
C SER A 375 -11.88 -23.20 -21.80
N TYR A 376 -11.23 -22.75 -20.74
CA TYR A 376 -11.77 -21.92 -19.68
C TYR A 376 -10.96 -20.63 -19.60
N SER A 377 -11.62 -19.48 -19.50
CA SER A 377 -10.99 -18.15 -19.43
C SER A 377 -11.54 -17.36 -18.25
N GLY A 378 -10.65 -16.70 -17.51
CA GLY A 378 -11.02 -15.81 -16.41
C GLY A 378 -11.75 -16.50 -15.25
N VAL A 379 -11.50 -17.80 -14.99
CA VAL A 379 -12.15 -18.53 -13.89
C VAL A 379 -11.74 -17.92 -12.55
N PRO A 380 -12.68 -17.45 -11.72
CA PRO A 380 -12.36 -16.98 -10.38
C PRO A 380 -11.74 -18.09 -9.54
N ALA A 381 -10.67 -17.73 -8.83
CA ALA A 381 -9.92 -18.63 -7.98
C ALA A 381 -9.87 -18.07 -6.56
N SER A 382 -10.24 -18.87 -5.56
CA SER A 382 -10.22 -18.49 -4.15
C SER A 382 -9.20 -19.35 -3.40
N LEU A 383 -8.36 -18.72 -2.59
CA LEU A 383 -7.30 -19.37 -1.85
C LEU A 383 -7.88 -20.40 -0.85
N THR A 384 -7.40 -21.63 -0.86
CA THR A 384 -7.83 -22.63 0.14
C THR A 384 -7.17 -22.36 1.50
N ALA A 385 -7.64 -23.00 2.57
CA ALA A 385 -6.91 -22.99 3.86
C ALA A 385 -5.48 -23.56 3.74
N ALA A 386 -5.29 -24.54 2.86
CA ALA A 386 -3.97 -25.07 2.55
C ALA A 386 -3.10 -24.07 1.76
N GLY A 387 -3.69 -23.33 0.81
CA GLY A 387 -3.00 -22.26 0.08
C GLY A 387 -2.66 -21.06 0.96
N SER A 388 -3.52 -20.72 1.93
CA SER A 388 -3.32 -19.64 2.90
C SER A 388 -2.02 -19.78 3.70
N SER A 389 -1.67 -21.00 4.12
CA SER A 389 -0.42 -21.23 4.87
C SER A 389 0.86 -20.91 4.08
N LEU A 390 0.83 -20.92 2.74
CA LEU A 390 1.94 -20.49 1.89
C LEU A 390 2.23 -18.98 1.98
N PHE A 391 1.26 -18.20 2.44
CA PHE A 391 1.33 -16.75 2.57
C PHE A 391 1.19 -16.37 4.05
N SER A 392 2.01 -17.00 4.91
CA SER A 392 2.02 -16.75 6.35
C SER A 392 3.41 -16.42 6.88
N TYR A 393 3.46 -15.67 7.97
CA TYR A 393 4.65 -15.40 8.77
C TYR A 393 4.27 -15.42 10.25
N ASP A 394 5.09 -16.06 11.08
CA ASP A 394 4.87 -16.23 12.52
C ASP A 394 3.43 -16.66 12.89
N GLY A 395 2.93 -17.69 12.20
CA GLY A 395 1.57 -18.23 12.37
C GLY A 395 0.43 -17.36 11.82
N SER A 396 0.70 -16.12 11.41
CA SER A 396 -0.29 -15.18 10.89
C SER A 396 -0.35 -15.21 9.35
N ALA A 397 -1.53 -15.40 8.78
CA ALA A 397 -1.72 -15.43 7.32
C ALA A 397 -1.96 -14.03 6.74
N PHE A 398 -1.12 -13.61 5.79
CA PHE A 398 -1.31 -12.37 5.02
C PHE A 398 -2.51 -12.44 4.08
N TYR A 399 -2.88 -13.64 3.63
CA TYR A 399 -4.06 -13.91 2.81
C TYR A 399 -4.85 -15.07 3.43
N PRO A 400 -5.98 -14.81 4.12
CA PRO A 400 -6.80 -15.87 4.72
C PRO A 400 -7.44 -16.78 3.65
N ALA A 401 -7.96 -17.93 4.09
CA ALA A 401 -8.77 -18.79 3.22
C ALA A 401 -9.97 -18.01 2.65
N GLY A 402 -10.37 -18.30 1.42
CA GLY A 402 -11.39 -17.56 0.67
C GLY A 402 -10.85 -16.35 -0.11
N THR A 403 -9.66 -15.82 0.23
CA THR A 403 -9.06 -14.66 -0.47
C THR A 403 -9.04 -14.87 -1.98
N ALA A 404 -9.57 -13.89 -2.73
CA ALA A 404 -9.52 -13.89 -4.18
C ALA A 404 -8.07 -13.87 -4.69
N MET A 405 -7.75 -14.83 -5.55
CA MET A 405 -6.49 -14.96 -6.29
C MET A 405 -6.69 -14.47 -7.73
N ASP A 406 -5.60 -14.31 -8.48
CA ASP A 406 -5.72 -13.95 -9.90
C ASP A 406 -6.51 -15.03 -10.66
N PRO A 407 -7.46 -14.64 -11.54
CA PRO A 407 -8.25 -15.60 -12.30
C PRO A 407 -7.39 -16.57 -13.12
N VAL A 408 -7.87 -17.81 -13.22
CA VAL A 408 -7.18 -18.90 -13.91
C VAL A 408 -7.78 -19.09 -15.30
N SER A 409 -6.93 -19.16 -16.32
CA SER A 409 -7.34 -19.51 -17.67
C SER A 409 -6.62 -20.77 -18.12
N PHE A 410 -7.33 -21.78 -18.60
CA PHE A 410 -6.72 -23.06 -18.97
C PHE A 410 -7.41 -23.75 -20.14
N VAL A 411 -6.64 -24.51 -20.90
CA VAL A 411 -7.08 -25.35 -22.02
C VAL A 411 -6.72 -26.79 -21.69
N VAL A 412 -7.73 -27.65 -21.74
CA VAL A 412 -7.62 -29.11 -21.69
C VAL A 412 -7.51 -29.59 -23.14
N GLY A 413 -6.28 -29.71 -23.62
CA GLY A 413 -5.91 -29.90 -25.02
C GLY A 413 -4.92 -31.04 -25.24
N SER A 414 -4.13 -30.99 -26.31
CA SER A 414 -2.98 -31.88 -26.51
C SER A 414 -1.79 -31.47 -25.63
N ALA A 415 -0.82 -32.37 -25.44
CA ALA A 415 0.45 -32.01 -24.81
C ALA A 415 1.19 -30.96 -25.66
N SER A 416 1.80 -29.97 -25.01
CA SER A 416 2.28 -28.75 -25.66
C SER A 416 3.55 -28.20 -25.00
N THR A 417 4.36 -27.43 -25.72
CA THR A 417 5.45 -26.61 -25.17
C THR A 417 5.03 -25.14 -25.15
N VAL A 418 5.54 -24.37 -24.18
CA VAL A 418 5.58 -22.92 -24.27
C VAL A 418 6.98 -22.54 -24.72
N SER A 419 7.11 -21.97 -25.91
CA SER A 419 8.40 -21.55 -26.45
C SER A 419 8.85 -20.26 -25.79
N THR A 420 10.05 -20.27 -25.21
CA THR A 420 10.76 -19.07 -24.75
C THR A 420 11.59 -18.51 -25.89
N SER A 421 11.52 -17.20 -26.15
CA SER A 421 12.70 -16.51 -26.71
C SER A 421 13.81 -16.60 -25.66
N SER A 422 14.98 -17.10 -26.05
CA SER A 422 16.05 -17.46 -25.11
C SER A 422 16.53 -16.24 -24.32
N GLY A 423 16.17 -16.21 -23.05
CA GLY A 423 16.60 -15.20 -22.08
C GLY A 423 15.95 -15.48 -20.73
N SER A 424 16.78 -15.53 -19.67
CA SER A 424 16.25 -15.49 -18.30
C SER A 424 15.66 -14.10 -18.09
N ALA A 425 14.33 -13.99 -18.25
CA ALA A 425 13.64 -12.71 -18.25
C ALA A 425 13.50 -12.17 -16.82
N VAL A 426 14.58 -11.60 -16.29
CA VAL A 426 14.51 -10.64 -15.20
C VAL A 426 13.70 -9.44 -15.66
N VAL A 427 12.44 -9.36 -15.22
CA VAL A 427 11.54 -8.26 -15.54
C VAL A 427 11.90 -7.05 -14.67
N ALA A 428 12.95 -6.34 -15.06
CA ALA A 428 13.24 -5.02 -14.51
C ALA A 428 12.21 -4.02 -15.07
N GLY A 429 11.37 -3.47 -14.20
CA GLY A 429 10.29 -2.55 -14.58
C GLY A 429 10.83 -1.19 -15.03
N GLY A 430 10.76 -0.90 -16.33
CA GLY A 430 10.89 0.47 -16.85
C GLY A 430 9.58 1.26 -16.68
N PRO A 431 9.62 2.59 -16.50
CA PRO A 431 8.43 3.39 -16.33
C PRO A 431 7.63 3.50 -17.64
N ALA A 432 6.35 3.10 -17.59
CA ALA A 432 5.40 3.49 -18.62
C ALA A 432 5.03 4.97 -18.44
N ASN A 433 5.09 5.76 -19.52
CA ASN A 433 4.66 7.15 -19.50
C ASN A 433 3.16 7.23 -19.23
N ALA A 434 2.78 7.68 -18.04
CA ALA A 434 1.42 8.16 -17.78
C ALA A 434 1.29 9.57 -18.38
N THR A 435 0.49 9.70 -19.45
CA THR A 435 0.04 11.00 -19.95
C THR A 435 -0.87 11.67 -18.91
N PRO A 436 -0.83 13.00 -18.75
CA PRO A 436 -1.75 13.69 -17.86
C PRO A 436 -3.19 13.53 -18.36
N VAL A 437 -4.07 13.00 -17.52
CA VAL A 437 -5.51 12.95 -17.77
C VAL A 437 -6.14 14.29 -17.39
N SER A 438 -6.11 15.24 -18.32
CA SER A 438 -7.08 16.33 -18.30
C SER A 438 -8.46 15.78 -18.66
N ASP A 439 -9.48 16.18 -17.92
CA ASP A 439 -10.90 15.92 -18.17
C ASP A 439 -11.26 14.47 -18.50
N MET A 440 -11.02 13.56 -17.54
CA MET A 440 -11.73 12.29 -17.53
C MET A 440 -13.18 12.57 -17.13
N ALA A 441 -14.12 12.26 -18.03
CA ALA A 441 -15.55 12.45 -17.81
C ALA A 441 -16.01 11.81 -16.49
N ALA A 442 -17.06 12.39 -15.89
CA ALA A 442 -17.78 11.77 -14.80
C ALA A 442 -18.08 10.30 -15.16
N ALA A 443 -17.70 9.38 -14.27
CA ALA A 443 -18.17 8.00 -14.39
C ALA A 443 -19.70 8.05 -14.39
N ASP A 444 -20.31 7.31 -15.30
CA ASP A 444 -21.75 7.30 -15.53
C ASP A 444 -22.45 6.63 -14.33
N THR A 445 -22.65 7.41 -13.26
CA THR A 445 -23.51 7.09 -12.12
C THR A 445 -24.96 7.13 -12.62
N THR A 446 -25.31 6.13 -13.41
CA THR A 446 -26.69 5.80 -13.74
C THR A 446 -27.38 5.45 -12.43
N ASP A 447 -28.03 6.46 -11.83
CA ASP A 447 -28.82 6.28 -10.62
C ASP A 447 -29.80 5.14 -10.85
N VAL A 448 -29.64 4.04 -10.10
CA VAL A 448 -30.31 2.78 -10.42
C VAL A 448 -31.78 2.92 -10.06
N VAL A 449 -32.60 3.33 -11.04
CA VAL A 449 -34.06 3.43 -10.91
C VAL A 449 -34.64 2.01 -10.85
N VAL A 450 -34.62 1.42 -9.67
CA VAL A 450 -35.23 0.12 -9.39
C VAL A 450 -36.74 0.28 -9.36
N ALA A 451 -37.39 0.00 -10.48
CA ALA A 451 -38.83 -0.21 -10.53
C ALA A 451 -39.17 -1.49 -9.76
N GLY A 452 -39.75 -1.32 -8.57
CA GLY A 452 -39.97 -2.41 -7.62
C GLY A 452 -40.84 -1.96 -6.45
N CYS A 453 -40.93 -2.81 -5.44
CA CYS A 453 -41.77 -2.58 -4.28
C CYS A 453 -41.13 -1.59 -3.31
N ALA A 454 -41.95 -0.74 -2.69
CA ALA A 454 -41.49 0.17 -1.67
C ALA A 454 -40.91 -0.60 -0.47
N VAL A 455 -39.77 -0.11 0.03
CA VAL A 455 -39.16 -0.50 1.29
C VAL A 455 -39.29 0.70 2.22
N ASP A 456 -40.15 0.56 3.23
CA ASP A 456 -40.45 1.62 4.19
C ASP A 456 -39.60 1.58 5.46
N ASP A 457 -38.97 0.44 5.73
CA ASP A 457 -38.08 0.22 6.87
C ASP A 457 -36.91 -0.66 6.44
N ALA A 458 -35.72 -0.06 6.45
CA ALA A 458 -34.43 -0.70 6.28
C ALA A 458 -33.44 -0.23 7.35
N SER A 459 -32.62 -1.16 7.85
CA SER A 459 -31.54 -0.88 8.77
C SER A 459 -30.22 -1.45 8.25
N MET A 460 -29.16 -0.69 8.46
CA MET A 460 -27.79 -1.06 8.10
C MET A 460 -26.90 -0.89 9.32
N THR A 461 -26.13 -1.92 9.66
CA THR A 461 -25.08 -1.83 10.68
C THR A 461 -23.72 -2.00 10.02
N TRP A 462 -22.82 -1.06 10.29
CA TRP A 462 -21.50 -1.01 9.67
C TRP A 462 -20.50 -0.39 10.64
N GLY A 463 -19.30 -0.95 10.75
CA GLY A 463 -18.24 -0.35 11.56
C GLY A 463 -17.59 0.88 10.92
N PHE A 464 -17.73 1.08 9.61
CA PHE A 464 -16.73 1.78 8.78
C PHE A 464 -15.45 0.95 8.65
N LYS A 465 -14.48 1.11 9.55
CA LYS A 465 -13.24 0.32 9.56
C LYS A 465 -12.58 0.26 10.94
N GLU A 466 -12.36 -0.94 11.49
CA GLU A 466 -11.80 -1.16 12.83
C GLU A 466 -10.47 -0.43 13.04
N SER A 467 -9.51 -0.60 12.13
CA SER A 467 -8.21 0.07 12.23
C SER A 467 -8.30 1.60 12.18
N PHE A 468 -9.34 2.16 11.53
CA PHE A 468 -9.56 3.60 11.50
C PHE A 468 -10.19 4.10 12.81
N ARG A 469 -11.20 3.40 13.35
CA ARG A 469 -11.74 3.71 14.68
C ARG A 469 -10.65 3.65 15.74
N SER A 470 -9.85 2.58 15.74
CA SER A 470 -8.72 2.39 16.66
C SER A 470 -7.69 3.54 16.57
N TYR A 471 -7.36 4.00 15.36
CA TYR A 471 -6.51 5.18 15.15
C TYR A 471 -7.14 6.46 15.71
N ILE A 472 -8.42 6.73 15.42
CA ILE A 472 -9.14 7.93 15.89
C ILE A 472 -9.20 7.96 17.42
N SER A 473 -9.67 6.90 18.07
CA SER A 473 -9.75 6.81 19.54
C SER A 473 -8.41 6.56 20.24
N GLY A 474 -7.33 6.38 19.47
CA GLY A 474 -5.99 6.09 19.98
C GLY A 474 -5.19 7.33 20.35
N SER A 475 -4.07 7.15 21.04
CA SER A 475 -3.21 8.23 21.55
C SER A 475 -2.48 9.07 20.49
N ILE A 476 -2.67 8.76 19.20
CA ILE A 476 -2.04 9.46 18.08
C ILE A 476 -2.98 10.54 17.56
N ALA A 477 -4.21 10.18 17.19
CA ALA A 477 -5.22 11.14 16.77
C ALA A 477 -5.91 11.83 17.94
N ASN A 478 -5.99 11.20 19.12
CA ASN A 478 -6.66 11.72 20.32
C ASN A 478 -8.06 12.26 20.00
N GLY A 479 -8.77 11.53 19.14
CA GLY A 479 -10.00 11.95 18.48
C GLY A 479 -11.25 11.23 19.00
N ASP A 480 -12.38 11.56 18.39
CA ASP A 480 -13.69 11.00 18.72
C ASP A 480 -14.58 10.96 17.46
N TRP A 481 -15.78 10.38 17.57
CA TRP A 481 -16.78 10.43 16.52
C TRP A 481 -18.16 10.83 17.04
N ALA A 482 -18.81 11.77 16.33
CA ALA A 482 -20.19 12.16 16.58
C ALA A 482 -21.11 11.58 15.50
N THR A 483 -22.24 11.02 15.89
CA THR A 483 -23.29 10.59 14.94
C THR A 483 -24.35 11.68 14.76
N SER A 484 -25.00 11.70 13.60
CA SER A 484 -26.07 12.65 13.27
C SER A 484 -27.25 11.96 12.57
N GLY A 485 -28.42 12.59 12.57
CA GLY A 485 -29.63 12.02 11.95
C GLY A 485 -30.12 10.77 12.69
N GLN A 486 -30.39 9.68 11.96
CA GLN A 486 -30.85 8.41 12.53
C GLN A 486 -29.73 7.37 12.65
N VAL A 487 -28.53 7.84 12.98
CA VAL A 487 -27.33 7.03 13.20
C VAL A 487 -27.04 6.97 14.71
N SER A 488 -26.96 5.75 15.23
CA SER A 488 -26.50 5.47 16.59
C SER A 488 -25.16 4.71 16.55
N TYR A 489 -24.43 4.71 17.65
CA TYR A 489 -23.19 3.94 17.82
C TYR A 489 -23.29 3.04 19.04
N ALA A 490 -22.95 1.77 18.87
CA ALA A 490 -22.78 0.80 19.95
C ALA A 490 -21.59 -0.09 19.58
N THR A 491 -20.50 -0.01 20.36
CA THR A 491 -19.23 -0.65 20.04
C THR A 491 -19.40 -2.12 19.62
N PRO A 492 -18.90 -2.52 18.43
CA PRO A 492 -17.98 -1.79 17.55
C PRO A 492 -18.62 -0.98 16.42
N SER A 493 -19.95 -0.93 16.29
CA SER A 493 -20.63 -0.58 15.04
C SER A 493 -21.52 0.66 15.10
N PHE A 494 -21.67 1.33 13.96
CA PHE A 494 -22.70 2.32 13.71
C PHE A 494 -23.95 1.64 13.15
N SER A 495 -25.14 2.04 13.60
CA SER A 495 -26.42 1.53 13.13
C SER A 495 -27.25 2.67 12.54
N PHE A 496 -27.55 2.56 11.25
CA PHE A 496 -28.40 3.46 10.48
C PHE A 496 -29.82 2.86 10.44
N SER A 497 -30.83 3.62 10.86
CA SER A 497 -32.23 3.15 10.92
C SER A 497 -33.19 3.96 10.04
N ALA A 498 -34.40 3.43 9.84
CA ALA A 498 -35.48 3.97 9.00
C ALA A 498 -35.06 4.33 7.56
N GLY A 499 -34.14 3.55 6.98
CA GLY A 499 -33.81 3.65 5.57
C GLY A 499 -35.02 3.30 4.70
N LYS A 500 -35.09 3.94 3.53
CA LYS A 500 -36.21 3.83 2.60
C LYS A 500 -35.73 3.60 1.18
N GLY A 501 -36.58 3.03 0.34
CA GLY A 501 -36.21 2.78 -1.04
C GLY A 501 -37.13 1.87 -1.82
N THR A 502 -36.56 1.19 -2.82
CA THR A 502 -37.28 0.22 -3.66
C THR A 502 -36.49 -1.08 -3.82
N TYR A 503 -37.23 -2.19 -4.00
CA TYR A 503 -36.70 -3.54 -4.20
C TYR A 503 -37.43 -4.28 -5.32
N ASP A 504 -36.69 -4.74 -6.34
CA ASP A 504 -37.16 -5.65 -7.38
C ASP A 504 -36.76 -7.08 -7.01
N GLY A 505 -37.70 -7.81 -6.39
CA GLY A 505 -37.48 -9.19 -5.96
C GLY A 505 -37.27 -10.21 -7.09
N ALA A 506 -37.62 -9.86 -8.34
CA ALA A 506 -37.39 -10.73 -9.49
C ALA A 506 -35.96 -10.60 -10.03
N LYS A 507 -35.36 -9.40 -9.94
CA LYS A 507 -33.96 -9.16 -10.32
C LYS A 507 -32.97 -9.26 -9.16
N GLY A 508 -33.47 -9.20 -7.92
CA GLY A 508 -32.65 -9.01 -6.72
C GLY A 508 -32.02 -7.61 -6.62
N ALA A 509 -32.53 -6.65 -7.40
CA ALA A 509 -32.04 -5.28 -7.42
C ALA A 509 -32.73 -4.43 -6.34
N ALA A 510 -32.02 -3.43 -5.82
CA ALA A 510 -32.49 -2.58 -4.73
C ALA A 510 -31.82 -1.20 -4.78
N ARG A 511 -32.53 -0.18 -4.32
CA ARG A 511 -31.94 1.12 -3.99
C ARG A 511 -32.47 1.54 -2.65
N LEU A 512 -31.62 1.55 -1.61
CA LEU A 512 -31.98 1.90 -0.23
C LEU A 512 -31.17 3.10 0.22
N ALA A 513 -31.80 4.10 0.84
CA ALA A 513 -31.16 5.32 1.31
C ALA A 513 -31.45 5.56 2.79
N TRP A 514 -30.45 6.02 3.53
CA TRP A 514 -30.53 6.44 4.93
C TRP A 514 -30.09 7.90 5.07
N ASN A 515 -30.59 8.59 6.08
CA ASN A 515 -30.22 9.99 6.37
C ASN A 515 -29.31 10.07 7.60
N GLY A 516 -28.39 11.05 7.59
CA GLY A 516 -27.45 11.29 8.68
C GLY A 516 -26.10 10.65 8.44
N GLY A 517 -25.20 10.74 9.41
CA GLY A 517 -23.81 10.37 9.19
C GLY A 517 -22.96 10.26 10.45
N ILE A 518 -21.66 10.15 10.22
CA ILE A 518 -20.60 10.00 11.21
C ILE A 518 -19.55 11.07 10.92
N ALA A 519 -19.31 11.96 11.89
CA ALA A 519 -18.22 12.93 11.86
C ALA A 519 -17.08 12.41 12.74
N PHE A 520 -15.96 12.06 12.12
CA PHE A 520 -14.71 11.68 12.78
C PHE A 520 -13.82 12.92 12.96
N THR A 521 -13.36 13.15 14.18
CA THR A 521 -12.44 14.24 14.52
C THR A 521 -11.15 13.70 15.14
N GLY A 522 -10.06 14.47 15.06
CA GLY A 522 -8.77 14.15 15.69
C GLY A 522 -7.70 15.20 15.38
N HIS A 523 -6.51 15.05 15.95
CA HIS A 523 -5.39 16.00 15.83
C HIS A 523 -5.82 17.44 16.15
N ASP A 524 -6.50 17.63 17.28
CA ASP A 524 -7.11 18.90 17.72
C ASP A 524 -8.00 19.59 16.67
N GLY A 525 -8.66 18.78 15.83
CA GLY A 525 -9.56 19.25 14.76
C GLY A 525 -8.90 19.34 13.38
N ALA A 526 -7.59 19.10 13.25
CA ALA A 526 -6.92 19.05 11.95
C ALA A 526 -7.37 17.83 11.10
N LEU A 527 -7.75 16.73 11.75
CA LEU A 527 -8.58 15.70 11.14
C LEU A 527 -10.04 16.02 11.46
N ASP A 528 -10.80 16.34 10.40
CA ASP A 528 -12.25 16.51 10.44
C ASP A 528 -12.80 15.88 9.15
N THR A 529 -13.43 14.72 9.28
CA THR A 529 -14.02 13.95 8.17
C THR A 529 -15.44 13.51 8.54
N THR A 530 -16.42 14.01 7.82
CA THR A 530 -17.80 13.53 7.87
C THR A 530 -18.10 12.61 6.68
N VAL A 531 -18.70 11.45 6.97
CA VAL A 531 -19.38 10.61 5.97
C VAL A 531 -20.88 10.61 6.25
N SER A 532 -21.72 10.87 5.25
CA SER A 532 -23.17 10.99 5.45
C SER A 532 -24.01 10.42 4.31
N ASP A 533 -25.30 10.33 4.61
CA ASP A 533 -26.42 10.04 3.72
C ASP A 533 -26.21 8.80 2.83
N PRO A 534 -25.98 7.60 3.45
CA PRO A 534 -25.65 6.41 2.69
C PRO A 534 -26.76 5.99 1.74
N VAL A 535 -26.38 5.65 0.50
CA VAL A 535 -27.25 5.01 -0.49
C VAL A 535 -26.65 3.69 -0.93
N LEU A 536 -27.31 2.59 -0.60
CA LEU A 536 -26.99 1.26 -1.13
C LEU A 536 -27.64 1.10 -2.51
N GLN A 537 -26.83 0.90 -3.53
CA GLN A 537 -27.24 0.59 -4.90
C GLN A 537 -26.91 -0.87 -5.21
N VAL A 538 -27.93 -1.71 -5.38
CA VAL A 538 -27.82 -3.13 -5.74
C VAL A 538 -28.26 -3.28 -7.20
N GLY A 539 -27.29 -3.44 -8.11
CA GLY A 539 -27.55 -3.57 -9.55
C GLY A 539 -28.01 -4.97 -9.95
N ASP A 540 -27.54 -6.00 -9.23
CA ASP A 540 -27.91 -7.40 -9.40
C ASP A 540 -27.83 -8.16 -8.07
N ALA A 541 -28.35 -9.39 -8.03
CA ALA A 541 -28.44 -10.20 -6.81
C ALA A 541 -27.09 -10.59 -6.17
N SER A 542 -25.94 -10.31 -6.80
CA SER A 542 -24.61 -10.73 -6.36
C SER A 542 -23.70 -9.60 -5.89
N SER A 543 -23.95 -8.36 -6.30
CA SER A 543 -23.10 -7.22 -5.94
C SER A 543 -23.87 -5.93 -5.71
N ALA A 544 -23.34 -5.10 -4.82
CA ALA A 544 -23.86 -3.77 -4.54
C ALA A 544 -22.74 -2.76 -4.28
N THR A 545 -23.10 -1.49 -4.26
CA THR A 545 -22.20 -0.38 -3.92
C THR A 545 -22.86 0.48 -2.85
N LEU A 546 -22.14 0.79 -1.78
CA LEU A 546 -22.54 1.79 -0.80
C LEU A 546 -21.94 3.14 -1.22
N VAL A 547 -22.83 4.05 -1.59
CA VAL A 547 -22.53 5.43 -1.97
C VAL A 547 -22.64 6.31 -0.73
N LEU A 548 -21.72 7.25 -0.54
CA LEU A 548 -21.67 8.18 0.61
C LEU A 548 -21.39 9.61 0.13
N ASP A 549 -21.97 10.60 0.81
CA ASP A 549 -21.41 11.96 0.81
C ASP A 549 -20.17 11.98 1.74
N VAL A 550 -19.05 12.54 1.27
CA VAL A 550 -17.78 12.60 2.01
C VAL A 550 -17.28 14.04 2.08
N LYS A 551 -17.15 14.58 3.29
CA LYS A 551 -16.72 15.96 3.55
C LYS A 551 -15.53 15.97 4.49
N GLY A 552 -14.46 16.69 4.16
CA GLY A 552 -13.33 16.82 5.07
C GLY A 552 -12.19 17.68 4.55
N VAL A 553 -11.19 17.88 5.40
CA VAL A 553 -9.96 18.63 5.08
C VAL A 553 -8.97 17.71 4.38
N SER A 554 -8.28 18.17 3.33
CA SER A 554 -7.25 17.34 2.67
C SER A 554 -5.97 17.26 3.53
N MET A 555 -5.22 16.15 3.44
CA MET A 555 -4.02 15.96 4.28
C MET A 555 -2.97 17.08 4.08
N ASP A 556 -2.77 17.57 2.86
CA ASP A 556 -1.86 18.70 2.58
C ASP A 556 -2.42 20.05 3.08
N ASP A 557 -3.75 20.17 3.27
CA ASP A 557 -4.36 21.34 3.92
C ASP A 557 -4.16 21.25 5.44
N ALA A 558 -4.51 20.12 6.06
CA ALA A 558 -4.36 19.86 7.50
C ALA A 558 -2.90 20.01 7.96
N MET A 559 -1.95 19.37 7.27
CA MET A 559 -0.50 19.47 7.55
C MET A 559 0.07 20.88 7.35
N ALA A 560 -0.65 21.74 6.63
CA ALA A 560 -0.32 23.15 6.45
C ALA A 560 -1.10 24.08 7.40
N GLY A 561 -1.87 23.55 8.35
CA GLY A 561 -2.70 24.33 9.27
C GLY A 561 -3.88 25.05 8.60
N ARG A 562 -4.45 24.46 7.54
CA ARG A 562 -5.57 25.01 6.78
C ARG A 562 -6.83 24.17 6.98
N GLU A 563 -7.89 24.79 7.48
CA GLU A 563 -9.15 24.13 7.89
C GLU A 563 -10.19 24.01 6.76
N LYS A 564 -9.78 24.17 5.49
CA LYS A 564 -10.75 24.24 4.38
C LYS A 564 -11.31 22.84 4.07
N GLN A 565 -12.51 22.58 4.55
CA GLN A 565 -13.26 21.38 4.17
C GLN A 565 -13.66 21.40 2.68
N VAL A 566 -13.60 20.24 2.04
CA VAL A 566 -14.10 19.95 0.69
C VAL A 566 -15.13 18.84 0.80
N GLU A 567 -16.29 19.06 0.16
CA GLU A 567 -17.40 18.10 0.12
C GLU A 567 -17.44 17.43 -1.26
N ARG A 568 -17.59 16.10 -1.27
CA ARG A 568 -17.78 15.27 -2.45
C ARG A 568 -19.06 14.48 -2.26
N LYS A 569 -20.03 14.70 -3.14
CA LYS A 569 -21.32 14.02 -3.08
C LYS A 569 -21.33 12.73 -3.87
N ASP A 570 -22.23 11.83 -3.49
CA ASP A 570 -22.53 10.59 -4.21
C ASP A 570 -21.26 9.76 -4.54
N VAL A 571 -20.28 9.71 -3.62
CA VAL A 571 -19.04 8.94 -3.82
C VAL A 571 -19.38 7.45 -3.72
N PRO A 572 -19.21 6.64 -4.79
CA PRO A 572 -19.35 5.20 -4.69
C PRO A 572 -18.20 4.69 -3.82
N PHE A 573 -18.43 4.43 -2.54
CA PHE A 573 -17.35 4.40 -1.54
C PHE A 573 -16.78 2.99 -1.34
N VAL A 574 -17.65 2.01 -1.08
CA VAL A 574 -17.28 0.58 -0.98
C VAL A 574 -18.20 -0.28 -1.83
N THR A 575 -17.66 -1.33 -2.45
CA THR A 575 -18.46 -2.44 -2.98
C THR A 575 -18.85 -3.40 -1.85
N LEU A 576 -19.95 -4.12 -2.04
CA LEU A 576 -20.51 -5.15 -1.17
C LEU A 576 -20.65 -6.45 -1.97
N ASP A 577 -20.07 -7.55 -1.47
CA ASP A 577 -20.24 -8.89 -2.05
C ASP A 577 -21.48 -9.59 -1.45
N LEU A 578 -22.64 -9.40 -2.09
CA LEU A 578 -23.88 -10.04 -1.66
C LEU A 578 -23.88 -11.56 -1.89
N GLY A 579 -23.04 -12.05 -2.81
CA GLY A 579 -22.87 -13.48 -3.08
C GLY A 579 -22.10 -14.22 -1.98
N ALA A 580 -21.27 -13.51 -1.21
CA ALA A 580 -20.54 -14.03 -0.06
C ALA A 580 -21.30 -13.88 1.28
N ALA A 581 -22.41 -13.15 1.30
CA ALA A 581 -23.18 -12.86 2.51
C ALA A 581 -24.03 -14.04 2.99
N THR A 582 -24.29 -14.12 4.30
CA THR A 582 -25.30 -15.04 4.83
C THR A 582 -26.68 -14.40 4.69
N VAL A 583 -27.54 -14.98 3.84
CA VAL A 583 -28.87 -14.43 3.53
C VAL A 583 -29.97 -15.21 4.25
N ARG A 584 -30.81 -14.51 5.02
CA ARG A 584 -32.00 -15.06 5.67
C ARG A 584 -33.25 -14.32 5.20
N LYS A 585 -34.25 -15.06 4.75
CA LYS A 585 -35.58 -14.52 4.38
C LYS A 585 -36.63 -15.09 5.35
N ASP A 586 -37.35 -14.21 6.03
CA ASP A 586 -38.40 -14.55 6.99
C ASP A 586 -39.68 -13.81 6.60
N GLY A 587 -40.50 -14.47 5.79
CA GLY A 587 -41.70 -13.89 5.18
C GLY A 587 -41.37 -12.63 4.37
N ALA A 588 -41.76 -11.47 4.91
CA ALA A 588 -41.55 -10.15 4.33
C ALA A 588 -40.15 -9.56 4.61
N LYS A 589 -39.38 -10.15 5.53
CA LYS A 589 -38.10 -9.61 5.99
C LYS A 589 -36.93 -10.27 5.24
N VAL A 590 -36.04 -9.46 4.70
CA VAL A 590 -34.76 -9.88 4.11
C VAL A 590 -33.62 -9.41 4.99
N VAL A 591 -32.70 -10.31 5.32
CA VAL A 591 -31.52 -10.06 6.13
C VAL A 591 -30.30 -10.57 5.38
N TYR A 592 -29.26 -9.73 5.27
CA TYR A 592 -27.91 -10.08 4.85
C TYR A 592 -26.99 -9.87 6.04
N GLU A 593 -26.22 -10.88 6.42
CA GLU A 593 -25.28 -10.84 7.54
C GLU A 593 -23.84 -10.95 7.05
N ALA A 594 -22.96 -10.17 7.67
CA ALA A 594 -21.52 -10.11 7.44
C ALA A 594 -21.13 -9.91 5.96
N VAL A 595 -21.85 -9.05 5.23
CA VAL A 595 -21.58 -8.74 3.82
C VAL A 595 -20.17 -8.15 3.69
N PRO A 596 -19.22 -8.82 2.99
CA PRO A 596 -17.86 -8.30 2.85
C PRO A 596 -17.84 -6.98 2.06
N THR A 597 -17.05 -6.01 2.53
CA THR A 597 -16.89 -4.71 1.85
C THR A 597 -15.46 -4.49 1.36
N ALA A 598 -15.30 -3.74 0.25
CA ALA A 598 -14.00 -3.32 -0.26
C ALA A 598 -14.05 -1.90 -0.81
N LEU A 599 -13.04 -1.07 -0.50
CA LEU A 599 -12.94 0.31 -0.97
C LEU A 599 -12.87 0.38 -2.51
N THR A 600 -13.61 1.28 -3.13
CA THR A 600 -13.52 1.53 -4.58
C THR A 600 -12.33 2.43 -4.93
N LYS A 601 -12.14 2.77 -6.21
CA LYS A 601 -11.14 3.78 -6.62
C LYS A 601 -11.60 5.19 -6.28
N GLU A 602 -12.90 5.41 -6.35
CA GLU A 602 -13.59 6.66 -6.08
C GLU A 602 -13.59 6.94 -4.57
N GLY A 603 -13.81 5.91 -3.77
CA GLY A 603 -13.64 5.88 -2.32
C GLY A 603 -12.19 6.17 -1.91
N GLN A 604 -11.19 5.54 -2.55
CA GLN A 604 -9.79 5.93 -2.37
C GLN A 604 -9.53 7.39 -2.75
N ALA A 605 -10.11 7.91 -3.83
CA ALA A 605 -9.92 9.29 -4.25
C ALA A 605 -10.55 10.32 -3.28
N ALA A 606 -11.60 9.93 -2.56
CA ALA A 606 -12.22 10.70 -1.49
C ALA A 606 -11.53 10.50 -0.11
N PHE A 607 -10.96 9.31 0.12
CA PHE A 607 -10.35 8.89 1.38
C PHE A 607 -8.98 8.20 1.10
N PRO A 608 -7.91 8.97 0.89
CA PRO A 608 -6.67 8.49 0.27
C PRO A 608 -5.78 7.60 1.14
N ASN A 609 -6.16 7.37 2.40
CA ASN A 609 -5.34 6.64 3.38
C ASN A 609 -5.33 5.10 3.15
N TYR A 610 -6.13 4.60 2.20
CA TYR A 610 -6.25 3.18 1.88
C TYR A 610 -6.31 2.95 0.36
N GLU A 611 -5.74 1.84 -0.13
CA GLU A 611 -5.81 1.47 -1.55
C GLU A 611 -7.20 0.92 -1.93
N ALA A 612 -7.62 1.15 -3.17
CA ALA A 612 -8.79 0.47 -3.74
C ALA A 612 -8.66 -1.06 -3.66
N GLY A 613 -9.73 -1.73 -3.23
CA GLY A 613 -9.74 -3.15 -2.88
C GLY A 613 -9.39 -3.44 -1.41
N THR A 614 -8.99 -2.44 -0.62
CA THR A 614 -8.81 -2.59 0.84
C THR A 614 -10.13 -2.97 1.48
N ALA A 615 -10.14 -4.06 2.26
CA ALA A 615 -11.31 -4.48 3.01
C ALA A 615 -11.68 -3.42 4.07
N PHE A 616 -12.95 -3.06 4.11
CA PHE A 616 -13.57 -2.29 5.19
C PHE A 616 -14.33 -3.25 6.10
N ASP A 617 -14.95 -2.75 7.17
CA ASP A 617 -15.73 -3.63 8.04
C ASP A 617 -16.95 -4.17 7.27
N PRO A 618 -17.39 -5.42 7.53
CA PRO A 618 -18.55 -5.98 6.86
C PRO A 618 -19.83 -5.24 7.26
N VAL A 619 -20.85 -5.35 6.40
CA VAL A 619 -22.16 -4.73 6.59
C VAL A 619 -23.20 -5.79 6.95
N ASP A 620 -23.99 -5.53 7.99
CA ASP A 620 -25.26 -6.23 8.20
C ASP A 620 -26.39 -5.34 7.66
N LEU A 621 -27.26 -5.92 6.83
CA LEU A 621 -28.38 -5.23 6.19
C LEU A 621 -29.68 -5.97 6.48
N THR A 622 -30.72 -5.23 6.87
CA THR A 622 -32.06 -5.76 7.08
C THR A 622 -33.07 -4.84 6.42
N PHE A 623 -34.03 -5.36 5.68
CA PHE A 623 -35.15 -4.58 5.15
C PHE A 623 -36.43 -5.42 5.02
N THR A 624 -37.57 -4.73 5.04
CA THR A 624 -38.89 -5.38 4.89
C THR A 624 -39.53 -4.99 3.55
N VAL A 625 -40.05 -5.98 2.83
CA VAL A 625 -40.74 -5.82 1.53
C VAL A 625 -42.23 -6.15 1.65
N GLY A 626 -43.07 -5.54 0.81
CA GLY A 626 -44.49 -5.90 0.74
C GLY A 626 -44.70 -7.39 0.44
N ARG A 627 -45.70 -8.02 1.08
CA ARG A 627 -45.91 -9.49 0.98
C ARG A 627 -46.08 -9.99 -0.45
N ASP A 628 -46.74 -9.20 -1.30
CA ASP A 628 -46.97 -9.53 -2.71
C ASP A 628 -45.68 -9.63 -3.53
N CYS A 629 -44.57 -9.07 -3.00
CA CYS A 629 -43.25 -9.04 -3.62
C CYS A 629 -42.32 -10.16 -3.16
N ALA A 630 -42.63 -10.80 -2.03
CA ALA A 630 -41.90 -11.98 -1.54
C ALA A 630 -42.24 -13.24 -2.37
N SER A 631 -43.42 -13.28 -2.98
CA SER A 631 -43.97 -14.46 -3.67
C SER A 631 -43.41 -14.70 -5.08
N ALA A 632 -42.81 -13.69 -5.72
CA ALA A 632 -42.34 -13.78 -7.12
C ALA A 632 -41.04 -14.60 -7.33
N ALA A 633 -40.45 -15.13 -6.26
CA ALA A 633 -39.19 -15.89 -6.29
C ALA A 633 -39.37 -17.41 -6.11
N SER A 634 -40.62 -17.92 -6.15
CA SER A 634 -40.97 -19.28 -5.75
C SER A 634 -41.75 -20.08 -6.81
N ASP A 635 -41.31 -20.05 -8.07
CA ASP A 635 -41.77 -21.00 -9.10
C ASP A 635 -40.57 -21.66 -9.80
N GLY A 636 -40.13 -22.78 -9.23
CA GLY A 636 -38.91 -23.47 -9.66
C GLY A 636 -38.73 -24.90 -9.16
N ASN A 637 -39.76 -25.54 -8.61
CA ASN A 637 -39.73 -26.98 -8.33
C ASN A 637 -41.14 -27.58 -8.40
N ALA A 638 -41.49 -28.19 -9.55
CA ALA A 638 -42.78 -28.81 -9.75
C ALA A 638 -42.86 -30.19 -9.07
N SER A 639 -43.90 -30.33 -8.24
CA SER A 639 -44.54 -31.52 -7.64
C SER A 639 -44.02 -32.92 -7.97
N ALA A 640 -43.96 -33.75 -6.92
CA ALA A 640 -44.42 -35.13 -6.99
C ALA A 640 -45.42 -35.39 -5.84
N ASP A 641 -46.70 -35.53 -6.18
CA ASP A 641 -47.78 -35.87 -5.26
C ASP A 641 -47.66 -37.28 -4.68
N ALA A 642 -48.02 -37.44 -3.40
CA ALA A 642 -48.69 -38.63 -2.89
C ALA A 642 -49.51 -38.28 -1.64
N ALA A 643 -50.82 -38.53 -1.67
CA ALA A 643 -51.75 -38.09 -0.64
C ALA A 643 -51.94 -39.12 0.49
N GLY A 644 -52.10 -38.59 1.72
CA GLY A 644 -53.10 -39.06 2.69
C GLY A 644 -52.88 -40.38 3.45
N THR A 645 -52.80 -40.28 4.78
CA THR A 645 -53.77 -40.94 5.70
C THR A 645 -53.59 -40.42 7.12
N ALA A 646 -54.64 -40.53 7.95
CA ALA A 646 -54.69 -39.93 9.28
C ALA A 646 -54.48 -40.96 10.42
N ALA A 647 -53.87 -40.46 11.50
CA ALA A 647 -54.04 -40.85 12.91
C ALA A 647 -54.02 -42.34 13.33
N VAL A 648 -53.00 -42.71 14.12
CA VAL A 648 -53.14 -43.60 15.28
C VAL A 648 -52.22 -43.12 16.43
N GLN A 649 -52.78 -42.92 17.63
CA GLN A 649 -52.05 -43.11 18.89
C GLN A 649 -52.48 -44.45 19.52
N PRO A 650 -51.60 -45.10 20.28
CA PRO A 650 -51.96 -45.42 21.67
C PRO A 650 -50.89 -45.03 22.68
N SER A 651 -51.28 -44.94 23.96
CA SER A 651 -50.46 -44.47 25.08
C SER A 651 -49.80 -45.59 25.90
N ALA A 652 -48.73 -45.20 26.62
CA ALA A 652 -48.26 -45.76 27.90
C ALA A 652 -47.68 -47.20 27.91
N ALA A 653 -46.83 -47.60 28.86
CA ALA A 653 -46.54 -46.99 30.16
C ALA A 653 -45.08 -47.16 30.66
N THR A 654 -44.60 -46.15 31.39
CA THR A 654 -43.78 -46.18 32.62
C THR A 654 -42.65 -47.23 32.81
N SER A 655 -41.43 -46.71 33.03
CA SER A 655 -40.80 -46.73 34.36
C SER A 655 -39.69 -45.66 34.45
N ASP A 656 -39.93 -44.68 35.30
CA ASP A 656 -39.03 -44.06 36.29
C ASP A 656 -37.50 -44.13 36.11
N ASP A 657 -36.90 -42.97 35.88
CA ASP A 657 -35.95 -42.40 36.84
C ASP A 657 -35.93 -40.85 36.71
N GLY A 658 -35.87 -40.14 37.84
CA GLY A 658 -36.19 -38.70 37.90
C GLY A 658 -35.00 -37.75 37.77
N GLY A 659 -35.26 -36.51 37.34
CA GLY A 659 -34.27 -35.42 37.38
C GLY A 659 -34.48 -34.36 36.31
N ALA A 660 -35.20 -33.29 36.63
CA ALA A 660 -35.35 -32.15 35.73
C ALA A 660 -34.32 -31.04 36.02
N TRP A 661 -33.96 -30.30 34.95
CA TRP A 661 -33.56 -28.89 34.81
C TRP A 661 -32.80 -28.06 35.88
N LEU A 662 -32.02 -27.09 35.33
CA LEU A 662 -31.41 -25.87 35.92
C LEU A 662 -29.90 -25.94 36.33
N PRO A 663 -29.19 -24.79 36.34
CA PRO A 663 -27.87 -24.69 35.70
C PRO A 663 -26.67 -24.54 36.67
N TRP A 664 -25.46 -24.66 36.10
CA TRP A 664 -24.21 -24.37 36.82
C TRP A 664 -23.91 -22.86 36.86
N VAL A 665 -24.40 -22.19 37.92
CA VAL A 665 -23.76 -20.98 38.45
C VAL A 665 -23.09 -21.36 39.77
N GLY A 666 -21.77 -21.58 39.72
CA GLY A 666 -20.93 -21.78 40.89
C GLY A 666 -20.40 -20.44 41.42
N GLY A 667 -21.25 -19.67 42.10
CA GLY A 667 -20.83 -18.47 42.84
C GLY A 667 -20.60 -18.78 44.31
N GLY A 668 -19.41 -18.51 44.84
CA GLY A 668 -19.04 -18.81 46.23
C GLY A 668 -18.07 -17.79 46.81
N VAL A 669 -18.58 -16.60 47.13
CA VAL A 669 -17.83 -15.52 47.82
C VAL A 669 -17.88 -15.74 49.33
N ILE A 670 -16.77 -15.50 50.03
CA ILE A 670 -16.64 -14.73 51.30
C ILE A 670 -15.24 -15.00 51.87
N GLY A 671 -14.49 -13.94 52.19
CA GLY A 671 -13.12 -14.07 52.72
C GLY A 671 -12.38 -12.76 52.95
N ALA A 672 -13.08 -11.65 53.25
CA ALA A 672 -12.42 -10.43 53.70
C ALA A 672 -12.04 -10.58 55.17
N LEU A 673 -10.73 -10.60 55.48
CA LEU A 673 -10.25 -10.47 56.85
C LEU A 673 -8.92 -9.71 56.90
N LEU A 674 -8.96 -8.56 57.56
CA LEU A 674 -7.79 -7.78 57.94
C LEU A 674 -6.98 -8.53 58.99
N VAL A 675 -5.66 -8.60 58.82
CA VAL A 675 -4.71 -8.65 59.94
C VAL A 675 -3.65 -7.58 59.72
N LEU A 676 -3.81 -6.47 60.43
CA LEU A 676 -2.68 -5.65 60.86
C LEU A 676 -2.03 -6.33 62.07
N VAL A 677 -0.69 -6.31 62.08
CA VAL A 677 0.27 -6.44 63.20
C VAL A 677 1.49 -7.22 62.66
N GLY A 678 2.74 -6.77 62.83
CA GLY A 678 3.22 -5.71 63.74
C GLY A 678 4.16 -4.70 63.12
N LEU A 679 4.16 -3.50 63.72
CA LEU A 679 5.35 -2.66 63.79
C LEU A 679 6.48 -3.40 64.53
N GLY A 680 7.72 -3.09 64.14
CA GLY A 680 8.93 -3.56 64.81
C GLY A 680 10.08 -3.64 63.80
N GLY A 681 10.88 -2.61 63.55
CA GLY A 681 11.01 -1.33 64.26
C GLY A 681 12.49 -1.00 64.40
N PHE A 682 13.04 -0.16 63.52
CA PHE A 682 14.38 0.39 63.71
C PHE A 682 14.53 1.79 63.11
N LEU A 683 13.90 2.76 63.77
CA LEU A 683 14.52 4.09 63.86
C LEU A 683 15.56 4.03 64.98
N LEU A 684 16.85 3.93 64.63
CA LEU A 684 17.91 4.62 65.38
C LEU A 684 19.21 4.67 64.57
N GLY A 685 19.62 5.88 64.21
CA GLY A 685 20.92 6.09 63.55
C GLY A 685 21.34 7.52 63.26
N ARG A 686 20.64 8.55 63.77
CA ARG A 686 21.13 9.93 63.71
C ARG A 686 21.34 10.49 65.11
N ARG A 687 22.58 10.36 65.61
CA ARG A 687 23.07 11.13 66.75
C ARG A 687 24.39 11.78 66.36
N GLY A 688 24.33 13.07 66.03
CA GLY A 688 25.52 13.89 65.90
C GLY A 688 25.95 14.42 67.26
N SER A 689 27.21 14.24 67.60
CA SER A 689 28.02 14.91 68.62
C SER A 689 29.45 14.36 68.41
N GLY A 690 30.52 15.11 68.25
CA GLY A 690 30.71 16.54 68.52
C GLY A 690 31.88 16.69 69.50
N ALA A 691 32.84 17.56 69.14
CA ALA A 691 33.96 18.05 69.96
C ALA A 691 35.20 17.14 70.19
N SER A 692 36.33 17.68 69.71
CA SER A 692 37.63 17.81 70.41
C SER A 692 38.55 16.60 70.59
N ALA A 693 39.51 16.49 69.66
CA ALA A 693 40.95 16.59 69.97
C ALA A 693 41.64 17.37 68.84
#